data_AF-A0A535PXT2-F1
#
_entry.id   AF-A0A535PXT2-F1
#
_cell.length_a   1.000
_cell.length_b   1.000
_cell.length_c   1.000
_cell.angle_alpha   90.00
_cell.angle_beta   90.00
_cell.angle_gamma   90.00
#
_symmetry.space_group_name_H-M   'P 1'
#
loop_
_entity.id
_entity.type
_entity.pdbx_description
1 polymer ?
#
loop_
_entity_poly.entity_id
_entity_poly.type
_entity_poly.pdbx_seq_one_letter_code
_entity_poly.pdbx_strand_id
1 'polypeptide(L)'
;MLFLRTGYVPVVLVAAFLHLSIIALAAAPDTGLGLNSKHRAPAVPQSANDQGPTMSLPPGSQLCPASGVGAACDTSVPATASPGQSSLPDGLTQCPADPAKPELSSPAACDDTTLPFPASPAAGSTERTQAPVLPSVPQPSLGATGAPESTGLTLFADRSSPRAGESVLLTATATATVTGTASAIEIFDKTTSTLAGICMQSSRCRVGYSANSGVHSFVAFITRPAATVPAAGEGIASNPIQVSWFGVTLKSDQPSVVGPGKPVKLTAATSVDVSAIGHVLMFWDTTAGRMLTFCSSGTTCATQLSEPAAGSHAIVAFVGTSASATISSGLIAASDKVSAKWLAVSLSASATDMHAGSVVHLSALSNVDLTNTPWSIAIYDQTGHALGQSCKTGYSCDTQATLTNGPTPSFFAAIGATPPLASLSTPAGQLLQNLPQSAPLINIQVKSPAVQPSRLLWGVDSCKPITAAKDGWEGLYAEVHRGYGAPDFWGRYLTTTYNCPGLTSTEVDAASARHFGILPIYNDYDCSAVSGYGTGQSYGVTAAAAAADLRIPKGTVLVIDIEPPGAWCSGAVDAAFIEGWYDGVSGAGYAPGYYGDGTSWSTFGSAWCAAVADRPEAAFGSYLWSFEPSLLGSYTKATAPGFSPNQVGCAGNMAAWQYVLSTGSTPDVDSDEALSKLPLWYP
;
A
#
# COMPACT_ATOMS: atom_id res chain seq x y z
N MET A 1 71.83 -36.40 -36.79
CA MET A 1 71.87 -37.58 -35.91
C MET A 1 70.52 -37.71 -35.22
N LEU A 2 69.97 -38.93 -35.21
CA LEU A 2 68.68 -39.31 -34.65
C LEU A 2 68.51 -38.89 -33.17
N PHE A 3 67.32 -38.41 -32.77
CA PHE A 3 66.30 -39.19 -32.06
C PHE A 3 65.06 -38.34 -31.70
N LEU A 4 63.90 -39.01 -31.71
CA LEU A 4 62.52 -38.60 -31.40
C LEU A 4 62.37 -37.85 -30.03
N ARG A 5 61.33 -37.05 -29.73
CA ARG A 5 59.88 -37.36 -29.77
C ARG A 5 59.02 -36.10 -29.50
N THR A 6 57.81 -36.14 -30.07
CA THR A 6 56.61 -35.27 -30.02
C THR A 6 56.30 -34.44 -28.77
N GLY A 7 55.86 -33.19 -28.97
CA GLY A 7 55.17 -32.33 -28.00
C GLY A 7 54.08 -31.47 -28.68
N TYR A 8 52.89 -31.46 -28.07
CA TYR A 8 51.63 -30.87 -28.53
C TYR A 8 51.58 -29.32 -28.45
N VAL A 9 50.78 -28.73 -29.35
CA VAL A 9 50.39 -27.32 -29.46
C VAL A 9 49.22 -27.01 -28.52
N PRO A 10 49.06 -25.76 -28.05
CA PRO A 10 47.74 -25.14 -28.16
C PRO A 10 47.78 -23.78 -28.87
N VAL A 11 46.85 -23.67 -29.82
CA VAL A 11 46.51 -22.48 -30.60
C VAL A 11 45.66 -21.55 -29.74
N VAL A 12 46.05 -20.28 -29.69
CA VAL A 12 45.27 -19.18 -29.10
C VAL A 12 44.26 -18.71 -30.14
N LEU A 13 42.97 -18.80 -29.81
CA LEU A 13 41.85 -18.37 -30.64
C LEU A 13 41.18 -17.17 -29.95
N VAL A 14 41.39 -15.98 -30.51
CA VAL A 14 40.72 -14.74 -30.11
C VAL A 14 39.40 -14.68 -30.88
N ALA A 15 38.27 -14.74 -30.16
CA ALA A 15 36.93 -14.52 -30.72
C ALA A 15 36.37 -13.21 -30.16
N ALA A 16 36.31 -12.19 -31.01
CA ALA A 16 35.53 -10.97 -30.79
C ALA A 16 34.11 -11.21 -31.31
N PHE A 17 33.10 -11.06 -30.45
CA PHE A 17 31.69 -11.10 -30.86
C PHE A 17 31.07 -9.71 -30.74
N LEU A 18 30.92 -9.06 -31.90
CA LEU A 18 30.06 -7.90 -32.14
C LEU A 18 28.59 -8.34 -32.10
N HIS A 19 27.78 -7.70 -31.25
CA HIS A 19 26.32 -7.80 -31.29
C HIS A 19 25.77 -6.80 -32.31
N LEU A 20 25.32 -7.29 -33.48
CA LEU A 20 24.43 -6.57 -34.39
C LEU A 20 23.04 -7.19 -34.29
N SER A 21 22.07 -6.41 -33.77
CA SER A 21 20.66 -6.76 -33.79
C SER A 21 20.04 -6.33 -35.13
N ILE A 22 19.68 -7.30 -35.96
CA ILE A 22 18.93 -7.08 -37.22
C ILE A 22 17.43 -7.13 -36.89
N ILE A 23 16.74 -6.01 -37.08
CA ILE A 23 15.27 -5.93 -37.05
C ILE A 23 14.75 -6.51 -38.37
N ALA A 24 14.10 -7.67 -38.32
CA ALA A 24 13.39 -8.24 -39.47
C ALA A 24 11.95 -7.70 -39.49
N LEU A 25 11.69 -6.74 -40.38
CA LEU A 25 10.34 -6.35 -40.81
C LEU A 25 9.83 -7.40 -41.81
N ALA A 26 8.87 -8.22 -41.41
CA ALA A 26 8.13 -9.09 -42.32
C ALA A 26 6.79 -8.43 -42.66
N ALA A 27 6.67 -7.95 -43.90
CA ALA A 27 5.42 -7.55 -44.54
C ALA A 27 5.01 -8.63 -45.55
N ALA A 28 3.76 -9.11 -45.50
CA ALA A 28 3.08 -9.84 -46.58
C ALA A 28 1.56 -9.93 -46.25
N PRO A 29 0.66 -10.20 -47.23
CA PRO A 29 -0.19 -9.18 -47.82
C PRO A 29 -1.70 -9.43 -47.66
N ASP A 30 -2.49 -8.39 -47.94
CA ASP A 30 -3.94 -8.43 -48.10
C ASP A 30 -4.38 -9.29 -49.29
N THR A 31 -5.43 -10.10 -49.11
CA THR A 31 -6.61 -10.21 -50.00
C THR A 31 -7.57 -11.30 -49.50
N GLY A 32 -8.88 -11.01 -49.47
CA GLY A 32 -9.93 -12.04 -49.43
C GLY A 32 -11.18 -11.69 -48.62
N LEU A 33 -12.15 -11.06 -49.29
CA LEU A 33 -13.49 -10.70 -48.81
C LEU A 33 -14.31 -11.90 -48.29
N GLY A 34 -15.03 -11.69 -47.18
CA GLY A 34 -16.09 -12.57 -46.68
C GLY A 34 -16.95 -11.87 -45.63
N LEU A 35 -18.05 -11.24 -46.06
CA LEU A 35 -19.05 -10.57 -45.22
C LEU A 35 -19.76 -11.57 -44.28
N ASN A 36 -19.77 -11.27 -42.97
CA ASN A 36 -20.95 -11.49 -42.11
C ASN A 36 -20.83 -10.72 -40.78
N SER A 37 -21.75 -9.77 -40.60
CA SER A 37 -21.87 -8.90 -39.41
C SER A 37 -22.32 -9.64 -38.17
N LYS A 38 -21.54 -9.56 -37.08
CA LYS A 38 -22.03 -9.48 -35.69
C LYS A 38 -21.10 -8.56 -34.89
N HIS A 39 -21.68 -7.53 -34.27
CA HIS A 39 -20.99 -6.57 -33.41
C HIS A 39 -20.18 -7.27 -32.31
N ARG A 40 -18.86 -7.12 -32.36
CA ARG A 40 -17.93 -7.40 -31.26
C ARG A 40 -17.21 -6.08 -30.97
N ALA A 41 -17.31 -5.60 -29.73
CA ALA A 41 -16.53 -4.46 -29.26
C ALA A 41 -15.03 -4.73 -29.49
N PRO A 42 -14.21 -3.72 -29.84
CA PRO A 42 -12.81 -3.95 -30.17
C PRO A 42 -12.06 -4.36 -28.89
N ALA A 43 -11.45 -5.53 -28.91
CA ALA A 43 -10.41 -5.89 -27.97
C ALA A 43 -9.22 -4.95 -28.23
N VAL A 44 -8.91 -4.12 -27.25
CA VAL A 44 -7.66 -3.36 -27.23
C VAL A 44 -6.52 -4.38 -27.21
N PRO A 45 -5.54 -4.33 -28.14
CA PRO A 45 -4.37 -5.17 -28.04
C PRO A 45 -3.58 -4.75 -26.80
N GLN A 46 -3.43 -5.65 -25.83
CA GLN A 46 -2.52 -5.45 -24.71
C GLN A 46 -1.11 -5.27 -25.26
N SER A 47 -0.51 -4.10 -25.02
CA SER A 47 0.91 -3.89 -25.24
C SER A 47 1.70 -4.75 -24.24
N ALA A 48 2.85 -5.29 -24.66
CA ALA A 48 3.67 -6.20 -23.85
C ALA A 48 4.40 -5.53 -22.66
N ASN A 49 3.87 -4.42 -22.12
CA ASN A 49 4.52 -3.66 -21.06
C ASN A 49 3.56 -3.01 -20.04
N ASP A 50 2.34 -3.54 -19.87
CA ASP A 50 1.48 -3.14 -18.73
C ASP A 50 2.06 -3.70 -17.42
N GLN A 51 2.85 -2.88 -16.73
CA GLN A 51 3.45 -3.15 -15.40
C GLN A 51 2.45 -2.94 -14.24
N GLY A 52 1.14 -2.92 -14.50
CA GLY A 52 0.10 -2.72 -13.50
C GLY A 52 -0.46 -4.03 -12.91
N PRO A 53 -1.34 -3.95 -11.89
CA PRO A 53 -2.04 -5.11 -11.38
C PRO A 53 -2.83 -5.79 -12.46
N THR A 54 -2.87 -7.10 -12.37
CA THR A 54 -3.65 -7.96 -13.24
C THR A 54 -4.75 -8.65 -12.45
N MET A 55 -5.93 -8.73 -13.06
CA MET A 55 -7.08 -9.44 -12.51
C MET A 55 -7.29 -10.74 -13.28
N SER A 56 -7.36 -11.86 -12.58
CA SER A 56 -7.64 -13.18 -13.17
C SER A 56 -8.80 -13.88 -12.48
N LEU A 57 -9.40 -14.85 -13.17
CA LEU A 57 -10.45 -15.68 -12.59
C LEU A 57 -9.85 -16.67 -11.58
N PRO A 58 -10.51 -16.90 -10.44
CA PRO A 58 -10.14 -18.01 -9.57
C PRO A 58 -10.21 -19.36 -10.31
N PRO A 59 -9.30 -20.31 -10.02
CA PRO A 59 -9.28 -21.62 -10.67
C PRO A 59 -10.63 -22.34 -10.57
N GLY A 60 -11.10 -22.90 -11.68
CA GLY A 60 -12.38 -23.61 -11.75
C GLY A 60 -13.62 -22.71 -11.76
N SER A 61 -13.48 -21.38 -11.75
CA SER A 61 -14.60 -20.44 -11.84
C SER A 61 -14.85 -19.98 -13.28
N GLN A 62 -16.07 -19.52 -13.54
CA GLN A 62 -16.45 -18.89 -14.81
C GLN A 62 -16.53 -17.37 -14.65
N LEU A 63 -16.33 -16.65 -15.76
CA LEU A 63 -16.50 -15.19 -15.78
C LEU A 63 -17.95 -14.84 -15.45
N CYS A 64 -18.14 -13.93 -14.50
CA CYS A 64 -19.44 -13.40 -14.19
C CYS A 64 -20.00 -12.63 -15.41
N PRO A 65 -21.21 -12.92 -15.88
CA PRO A 65 -21.82 -12.19 -16.99
C PRO A 65 -21.89 -10.68 -16.71
N ALA A 66 -21.68 -9.85 -17.73
CA ALA A 66 -21.77 -8.37 -17.66
C ALA A 66 -20.93 -7.70 -16.54
N SER A 67 -19.85 -8.36 -16.11
CA SER A 67 -19.01 -7.96 -14.98
C SER A 67 -17.59 -7.57 -15.42
N GLY A 68 -16.80 -7.06 -14.47
CA GLY A 68 -15.41 -6.68 -14.69
C GLY A 68 -14.49 -7.86 -14.99
N VAL A 69 -13.28 -7.56 -15.47
CA VAL A 69 -12.27 -8.56 -15.79
C VAL A 69 -11.90 -9.38 -14.55
N GLY A 70 -11.75 -10.70 -14.72
CA GLY A 70 -11.36 -11.60 -13.64
C GLY A 70 -12.38 -11.76 -12.50
N ALA A 71 -13.61 -11.25 -12.65
CA ALA A 71 -14.66 -11.40 -11.65
C ALA A 71 -15.47 -12.67 -11.87
N ALA A 72 -15.62 -13.48 -10.82
CA ALA A 72 -16.48 -14.65 -10.78
C ALA A 72 -17.58 -14.44 -9.75
N CYS A 73 -18.84 -14.65 -10.12
CA CYS A 73 -19.97 -14.57 -9.22
C CYS A 73 -20.64 -15.93 -9.03
N ASP A 74 -21.29 -16.11 -7.89
CA ASP A 74 -22.21 -17.23 -7.71
C ASP A 74 -23.56 -16.94 -8.38
N THR A 75 -24.26 -18.00 -8.76
CA THR A 75 -25.64 -17.93 -9.28
C THR A 75 -26.66 -18.32 -8.23
N SER A 76 -26.34 -18.17 -6.94
CA SER A 76 -27.15 -18.72 -5.85
C SER A 76 -28.35 -17.82 -5.51
N VAL A 77 -29.43 -18.48 -5.10
CA VAL A 77 -30.73 -17.89 -4.78
C VAL A 77 -30.58 -16.92 -3.59
N PRO A 78 -31.18 -15.71 -3.63
CA PRO A 78 -31.08 -14.74 -2.55
C PRO A 78 -31.44 -15.35 -1.19
N ALA A 79 -30.66 -15.03 -0.16
CA ALA A 79 -31.00 -15.35 1.22
C ALA A 79 -32.40 -14.77 1.52
N THR A 80 -33.31 -15.60 2.02
CA THR A 80 -34.63 -15.15 2.46
C THR A 80 -34.47 -14.15 3.58
N ALA A 81 -35.08 -12.97 3.44
CA ALA A 81 -35.06 -11.94 4.48
C ALA A 81 -35.63 -12.50 5.79
N SER A 82 -34.85 -12.42 6.88
CA SER A 82 -35.31 -12.78 8.23
C SER A 82 -36.16 -11.64 8.81
N PRO A 83 -37.18 -11.90 9.63
CA PRO A 83 -37.94 -10.84 10.32
C PRO A 83 -37.01 -9.87 11.05
N GLY A 84 -37.21 -8.57 10.85
CA GLY A 84 -36.51 -7.52 11.59
C GLY A 84 -37.07 -7.32 13.00
N GLN A 85 -36.43 -6.44 13.77
CA GLN A 85 -36.88 -6.04 15.09
C GLN A 85 -37.40 -4.60 15.07
N SER A 86 -38.59 -4.41 15.63
CA SER A 86 -39.17 -3.08 15.86
C SER A 86 -38.68 -2.46 17.16
N SER A 87 -38.44 -1.16 17.17
CA SER A 87 -38.02 -0.39 18.34
C SER A 87 -38.74 0.96 18.43
N LEU A 88 -38.81 1.52 19.63
CA LEU A 88 -39.33 2.88 19.82
C LEU A 88 -38.28 3.86 19.29
N PRO A 89 -38.64 4.80 18.38
CA PRO A 89 -37.67 5.77 17.89
C PRO A 89 -37.08 6.62 19.02
N ASP A 90 -35.77 6.90 18.94
CA ASP A 90 -35.05 7.67 19.95
C ASP A 90 -35.72 9.03 20.20
N GLY A 91 -35.87 9.38 21.48
CA GLY A 91 -36.46 10.66 21.90
C GLY A 91 -37.98 10.77 21.74
N LEU A 92 -38.66 9.72 21.29
CA LEU A 92 -40.12 9.69 21.20
C LEU A 92 -40.75 8.83 22.31
N THR A 93 -42.00 9.16 22.65
CA THR A 93 -42.81 8.39 23.59
C THR A 93 -43.71 7.40 22.85
N GLN A 94 -43.95 6.24 23.46
CA GLN A 94 -44.85 5.24 22.91
C GLN A 94 -46.27 5.82 22.70
N CYS A 95 -46.90 5.45 21.60
CA CYS A 95 -48.25 5.86 21.26
C CYS A 95 -49.21 5.34 22.34
N PRO A 96 -50.08 6.18 22.92
CA PRO A 96 -51.04 5.75 23.93
C PRO A 96 -51.97 4.66 23.40
N ALA A 97 -52.25 3.66 24.24
CA ALA A 97 -53.27 2.66 23.95
C ALA A 97 -54.67 3.30 23.93
N ASP A 98 -55.58 2.75 23.13
CA ASP A 98 -57.00 3.11 23.12
C ASP A 98 -57.82 1.92 23.66
N PRO A 99 -58.46 2.05 24.85
CA PRO A 99 -59.25 0.98 25.45
C PRO A 99 -60.40 0.48 24.57
N ALA A 100 -60.82 1.26 23.57
CA ALA A 100 -61.88 0.90 22.64
C ALA A 100 -61.41 0.00 21.47
N LYS A 101 -60.12 -0.35 21.42
CA LYS A 101 -59.49 -1.11 20.33
C LYS A 101 -58.79 -2.38 20.85
N PRO A 102 -58.69 -3.46 20.04
CA PRO A 102 -57.96 -4.67 20.44
C PRO A 102 -56.50 -4.35 20.82
N GLU A 103 -56.00 -4.91 21.93
CA GLU A 103 -54.61 -4.74 22.37
C GLU A 103 -53.63 -5.50 21.46
N LEU A 104 -53.19 -4.83 20.40
CA LEU A 104 -51.97 -5.17 19.66
C LEU A 104 -50.90 -4.15 20.09
N SER A 105 -49.84 -4.62 20.75
CA SER A 105 -48.75 -3.75 21.22
C SER A 105 -47.57 -3.78 20.24
N SER A 106 -47.06 -2.60 19.92
CA SER A 106 -45.80 -2.42 19.22
C SER A 106 -45.09 -1.17 19.75
N PRO A 107 -43.77 -1.05 19.60
CA PRO A 107 -43.03 0.10 20.09
C PRO A 107 -43.11 1.27 19.10
N ALA A 108 -44.32 1.69 18.71
CA ALA A 108 -44.53 2.83 17.82
C ALA A 108 -44.87 4.12 18.60
N ALA A 109 -44.50 5.27 18.06
CA ALA A 109 -44.83 6.61 18.55
C ALA A 109 -45.85 7.28 17.62
N CYS A 110 -46.74 8.11 18.16
CA CYS A 110 -47.73 8.83 17.36
C CYS A 110 -47.85 10.31 17.74
N ASP A 111 -48.18 11.14 16.75
CA ASP A 111 -48.54 12.55 16.91
C ASP A 111 -49.42 13.03 15.75
N ASP A 112 -49.95 14.25 15.86
CA ASP A 112 -50.70 14.90 14.78
C ASP A 112 -49.77 15.80 13.95
N THR A 113 -50.03 15.88 12.64
CA THR A 113 -49.38 16.83 11.75
C THR A 113 -49.92 18.24 11.96
N THR A 114 -49.11 19.18 12.45
CA THR A 114 -49.42 20.61 12.41
C THR A 114 -49.20 21.15 10.99
N LEU A 115 -50.21 21.02 10.12
CA LEU A 115 -50.22 21.72 8.82
C LEU A 115 -50.55 23.21 9.04
N PRO A 116 -49.84 24.16 8.41
CA PRO A 116 -50.25 25.55 8.40
C PRO A 116 -51.55 25.69 7.60
N PHE A 117 -52.58 26.27 8.23
CA PHE A 117 -53.90 26.48 7.63
C PHE A 117 -53.81 27.28 6.32
N PRO A 118 -54.59 26.92 5.28
CA PRO A 118 -54.88 27.86 4.20
C PRO A 118 -55.76 28.96 4.77
N ALA A 119 -55.25 30.20 4.80
CA ALA A 119 -56.03 31.36 5.18
C ALA A 119 -57.22 31.52 4.21
N SER A 120 -58.43 31.38 4.72
CA SER A 120 -59.66 31.80 4.03
C SER A 120 -59.99 33.25 4.45
N PRO A 121 -60.57 34.08 3.56
CA PRO A 121 -60.55 35.52 3.72
C PRO A 121 -61.69 36.02 4.61
N ALA A 122 -61.38 36.96 5.50
CA ALA A 122 -62.37 37.80 6.18
C ALA A 122 -62.31 39.23 5.62
N ALA A 123 -63.50 39.79 5.41
CA ALA A 123 -63.74 41.09 4.81
C ALA A 123 -63.25 42.27 5.67
N GLY A 124 -62.77 43.33 5.02
CA GLY A 124 -62.60 44.64 5.67
C GLY A 124 -61.75 45.65 4.90
N SER A 125 -62.42 46.63 4.28
CA SER A 125 -61.98 48.00 3.94
C SER A 125 -60.79 48.24 2.99
N THR A 126 -61.15 48.70 1.78
CA THR A 126 -60.61 49.87 1.05
C THR A 126 -59.24 50.42 1.46
N GLU A 127 -58.24 50.26 0.59
CA GLU A 127 -57.48 51.38 0.01
C GLU A 127 -56.61 50.94 -1.18
N ARG A 128 -56.45 51.85 -2.11
CA ARG A 128 -55.92 51.66 -3.46
C ARG A 128 -54.47 52.13 -3.50
N THR A 129 -53.50 51.23 -3.75
CA THR A 129 -52.17 51.62 -4.26
C THR A 129 -51.45 50.45 -4.94
N GLN A 130 -51.18 50.69 -6.23
CA GLN A 130 -50.21 50.14 -7.18
C GLN A 130 -49.41 48.87 -6.84
N ALA A 131 -49.47 47.93 -7.79
CA ALA A 131 -48.55 46.82 -7.94
C ALA A 131 -47.17 47.27 -8.46
N PRO A 132 -46.09 46.57 -8.08
CA PRO A 132 -44.92 46.39 -8.93
C PRO A 132 -44.94 44.99 -9.55
N VAL A 133 -44.75 45.00 -10.87
CA VAL A 133 -44.46 43.84 -11.73
C VAL A 133 -43.07 43.30 -11.38
N LEU A 134 -42.92 41.98 -11.25
CA LEU A 134 -41.64 41.27 -11.36
C LEU A 134 -41.80 40.02 -12.24
N PRO A 135 -40.74 39.62 -12.96
CA PRO A 135 -40.85 38.95 -14.25
C PRO A 135 -40.94 37.42 -14.14
N SER A 136 -41.77 36.86 -15.01
CA SER A 136 -41.84 35.43 -15.29
C SER A 136 -40.55 34.94 -15.95
N VAL A 137 -39.90 33.95 -15.34
CA VAL A 137 -38.93 33.08 -16.02
C VAL A 137 -39.66 31.77 -16.33
N PRO A 138 -39.71 31.30 -17.58
CA PRO A 138 -40.31 30.00 -17.91
C PRO A 138 -39.30 28.88 -17.60
N GLN A 139 -39.70 27.91 -16.77
CA GLN A 139 -39.03 26.60 -16.75
C GLN A 139 -39.65 25.67 -17.80
N PRO A 140 -38.85 24.75 -18.38
CA PRO A 140 -39.29 23.89 -19.47
C PRO A 140 -40.26 22.81 -18.96
N SER A 141 -41.35 22.64 -19.69
CA SER A 141 -42.28 21.52 -19.57
C SER A 141 -41.59 20.19 -19.93
N LEU A 142 -41.26 19.39 -18.92
CA LEU A 142 -41.02 17.95 -19.06
C LEU A 142 -42.21 17.22 -18.44
N GLY A 143 -42.80 16.33 -19.24
CA GLY A 143 -44.14 15.79 -19.06
C GLY A 143 -44.38 15.10 -17.72
N ALA A 144 -45.43 15.56 -17.03
CA ALA A 144 -46.07 14.83 -15.95
C ALA A 144 -46.87 13.66 -16.55
N THR A 145 -46.28 12.46 -16.54
CA THR A 145 -47.05 11.22 -16.52
C THR A 145 -47.70 11.09 -15.14
N GLY A 146 -49.03 11.01 -15.12
CA GLY A 146 -49.96 10.97 -13.97
C GLY A 146 -49.39 10.66 -12.59
N ALA A 147 -49.51 11.62 -11.68
CA ALA A 147 -49.53 11.35 -10.24
C ALA A 147 -50.78 10.51 -9.90
N PRO A 148 -50.65 9.42 -9.12
CA PRO A 148 -51.82 8.71 -8.63
C PRO A 148 -52.58 9.61 -7.65
N GLU A 149 -53.91 9.56 -7.73
CA GLU A 149 -54.82 10.20 -6.78
C GLU A 149 -54.34 9.98 -5.34
N SER A 150 -54.28 11.04 -4.54
CA SER A 150 -53.82 10.98 -3.16
C SER A 150 -54.71 10.03 -2.34
N THR A 151 -54.26 8.79 -2.17
CA THR A 151 -54.76 7.89 -1.13
C THR A 151 -54.59 8.57 0.21
N GLY A 152 -55.59 8.49 1.09
CA GLY A 152 -55.63 9.20 2.38
C GLY A 152 -54.54 8.82 3.40
N LEU A 153 -53.52 8.07 2.99
CA LEU A 153 -52.39 7.55 3.79
C LEU A 153 -51.12 7.46 2.92
N THR A 154 -49.99 7.91 3.47
CA THR A 154 -48.66 7.81 2.85
C THR A 154 -47.66 7.17 3.81
N LEU A 155 -46.71 6.39 3.29
CA LEU A 155 -45.64 5.76 4.07
C LEU A 155 -44.27 6.19 3.51
N PHE A 156 -43.36 6.52 4.42
CA PHE A 156 -42.00 6.97 4.14
C PHE A 156 -41.00 6.29 5.09
N ALA A 157 -39.78 6.04 4.63
CA ALA A 157 -38.63 5.68 5.47
C ALA A 157 -37.57 6.77 5.36
N ASP A 158 -36.94 7.13 6.48
CA ASP A 158 -35.85 8.11 6.53
C ASP A 158 -34.67 7.76 5.61
N ARG A 159 -34.44 6.45 5.38
CA ARG A 159 -33.44 5.90 4.48
C ARG A 159 -33.91 4.57 3.88
N SER A 160 -33.46 4.28 2.67
CA SER A 160 -33.80 3.04 1.94
C SER A 160 -32.74 1.94 2.04
N SER A 161 -31.56 2.25 2.59
CA SER A 161 -30.35 1.39 2.46
C SER A 161 -29.44 1.40 3.70
N PRO A 162 -29.96 1.05 4.91
CA PRO A 162 -29.16 0.94 6.14
C PRO A 162 -28.10 -0.17 6.08
N ARG A 163 -27.06 -0.06 6.92
CA ARG A 163 -26.15 -1.19 7.18
C ARG A 163 -26.88 -2.32 7.89
N ALA A 164 -26.41 -3.56 7.72
CA ALA A 164 -26.89 -4.70 8.51
C ALA A 164 -26.96 -4.36 10.02
N GLY A 165 -28.15 -4.53 10.62
CA GLY A 165 -28.42 -4.26 12.04
C GLY A 165 -28.78 -2.81 12.38
N GLU A 166 -28.62 -1.85 11.47
CA GLU A 166 -28.93 -0.44 11.71
C GLU A 166 -30.45 -0.19 11.65
N SER A 167 -30.99 0.68 12.52
CA SER A 167 -32.43 0.96 12.56
C SER A 167 -32.82 2.08 11.58
N VAL A 168 -33.98 1.94 10.93
CA VAL A 168 -34.62 2.98 10.09
C VAL A 168 -35.90 3.47 10.74
N LEU A 169 -36.31 4.70 10.44
CA LEU A 169 -37.55 5.30 10.91
C LEU A 169 -38.63 5.18 9.84
N LEU A 170 -39.60 4.29 10.05
CA LEU A 170 -40.79 4.18 9.21
C LEU A 170 -41.86 5.17 9.72
N THR A 171 -42.34 6.05 8.84
CA THR A 171 -43.35 7.07 9.16
C THR A 171 -44.55 6.94 8.23
N ALA A 172 -45.69 6.52 8.78
CA ALA A 172 -46.99 6.51 8.11
C ALA A 172 -47.78 7.76 8.50
N THR A 173 -48.29 8.51 7.52
CA THR A 173 -49.06 9.75 7.73
C THR A 173 -50.40 9.67 7.03
N ALA A 174 -51.48 9.74 7.81
CA ALA A 174 -52.86 9.82 7.36
C ALA A 174 -53.28 11.27 7.14
N THR A 175 -54.23 11.47 6.22
CA THR A 175 -54.85 12.77 5.92
C THR A 175 -55.80 13.26 7.01
N ALA A 176 -56.25 12.35 7.88
CA ALA A 176 -57.09 12.63 9.05
C ALA A 176 -56.65 11.77 10.24
N THR A 177 -56.92 12.25 11.45
CA THR A 177 -56.60 11.52 12.69
C THR A 177 -57.44 10.25 12.82
N VAL A 178 -56.85 9.16 13.34
CA VAL A 178 -57.59 7.93 13.68
C VAL A 178 -58.13 7.95 15.12
N THR A 179 -57.83 9.00 15.89
CA THR A 179 -58.34 9.20 17.26
C THR A 179 -59.86 9.22 17.25
N GLY A 180 -60.49 8.43 18.12
CA GLY A 180 -61.95 8.33 18.23
C GLY A 180 -62.64 7.54 17.12
N THR A 181 -61.88 6.96 16.18
CA THR A 181 -62.39 6.01 15.18
C THR A 181 -62.18 4.56 15.63
N ALA A 182 -62.81 3.58 14.98
CA ALA A 182 -62.52 2.16 15.20
C ALA A 182 -61.24 1.66 14.49
N SER A 183 -60.52 2.55 13.79
CA SER A 183 -59.36 2.20 12.96
C SER A 183 -58.03 2.59 13.62
N ALA A 184 -56.95 1.96 13.21
CA ALA A 184 -55.57 2.29 13.57
C ALA A 184 -54.71 2.43 12.32
N ILE A 185 -53.55 3.09 12.46
CA ILE A 185 -52.50 3.09 11.43
C ILE A 185 -51.57 1.92 11.74
N GLU A 186 -51.52 0.93 10.85
CA GLU A 186 -50.67 -0.26 10.98
C GLU A 186 -49.62 -0.27 9.87
N ILE A 187 -48.36 -0.53 10.20
CA ILE A 187 -47.25 -0.69 9.27
C ILE A 187 -46.86 -2.16 9.27
N PHE A 188 -46.96 -2.82 8.13
CA PHE A 188 -46.56 -4.22 7.96
C PHE A 188 -45.31 -4.34 7.11
N ASP A 189 -44.42 -5.24 7.50
CA ASP A 189 -43.43 -5.82 6.61
C ASP A 189 -44.10 -6.95 5.82
N LYS A 190 -44.40 -6.68 4.54
CA LYS A 190 -45.02 -7.64 3.62
C LYS A 190 -44.06 -8.74 3.20
N THR A 191 -42.75 -8.54 3.31
CA THR A 191 -41.76 -9.57 3.00
C THR A 191 -41.84 -10.71 4.02
N THR A 192 -41.91 -10.36 5.30
CA THR A 192 -41.96 -11.37 6.39
C THR A 192 -43.35 -11.59 6.96
N SER A 193 -44.35 -10.84 6.47
CA SER A 193 -45.75 -10.85 6.94
C SER A 193 -45.87 -10.52 8.44
N THR A 194 -45.01 -9.64 8.94
CA THR A 194 -44.98 -9.23 10.35
C THR A 194 -45.46 -7.79 10.54
N LEU A 195 -46.11 -7.52 11.67
CA LEU A 195 -46.51 -6.16 12.07
C LEU A 195 -45.26 -5.42 12.57
N ALA A 196 -44.85 -4.37 11.86
CA ALA A 196 -43.72 -3.54 12.23
C ALA A 196 -44.12 -2.49 13.27
N GLY A 197 -45.29 -1.88 13.15
CA GLY A 197 -45.77 -0.88 14.11
C GLY A 197 -47.27 -0.62 14.00
N ILE A 198 -47.90 -0.21 15.10
CA ILE A 198 -49.31 0.15 15.18
C ILE A 198 -49.49 1.41 16.03
N CYS A 199 -50.29 2.34 15.53
CA CYS A 199 -50.72 3.53 16.27
C CYS A 199 -52.24 3.62 16.28
N MET A 200 -52.81 3.55 17.48
CA MET A 200 -54.25 3.58 17.71
C MET A 200 -54.82 5.00 17.72
N GLN A 201 -53.97 6.03 17.72
CA GLN A 201 -54.37 7.43 17.83
C GLN A 201 -53.52 8.29 16.89
N SER A 202 -53.96 9.53 16.69
CA SER A 202 -53.32 10.59 15.91
C SER A 202 -53.33 10.37 14.39
N SER A 203 -52.80 11.32 13.62
CA SER A 203 -52.68 11.22 12.16
C SER A 203 -51.34 10.64 11.67
N ARG A 204 -50.32 10.52 12.53
CA ARG A 204 -48.99 10.03 12.13
C ARG A 204 -48.48 8.94 13.07
N CYS A 205 -47.98 7.86 12.48
CA CYS A 205 -47.41 6.70 13.17
C CYS A 205 -45.94 6.52 12.80
N ARG A 206 -45.07 6.35 13.80
CA ARG A 206 -43.62 6.22 13.64
C ARG A 206 -43.07 5.02 14.38
N VAL A 207 -42.25 4.22 13.72
CA VAL A 207 -41.61 3.06 14.35
C VAL A 207 -40.17 2.90 13.86
N GLY A 208 -39.27 2.57 14.77
CA GLY A 208 -37.92 2.15 14.43
C GLY A 208 -37.95 0.69 13.98
N TYR A 209 -37.19 0.33 12.96
CA TYR A 209 -37.12 -1.05 12.47
C TYR A 209 -35.69 -1.37 12.06
N SER A 210 -35.13 -2.50 12.48
CA SER A 210 -33.80 -2.98 12.07
C SER A 210 -33.84 -4.43 11.58
N ALA A 211 -33.04 -4.76 10.57
CA ALA A 211 -32.86 -6.13 10.10
C ALA A 211 -31.37 -6.42 9.82
N ASN A 212 -30.97 -7.68 9.81
CA ASN A 212 -29.58 -8.05 9.56
C ASN A 212 -29.25 -8.21 8.07
N SER A 213 -30.26 -8.43 7.22
CA SER A 213 -30.09 -8.70 5.80
C SER A 213 -31.43 -8.74 5.08
N GLY A 214 -31.45 -8.32 3.81
CA GLY A 214 -32.58 -8.55 2.90
C GLY A 214 -33.31 -7.29 2.48
N VAL A 215 -34.20 -7.43 1.49
CA VAL A 215 -35.08 -6.36 1.02
C VAL A 215 -36.45 -6.55 1.66
N HIS A 216 -36.85 -5.61 2.51
CA HIS A 216 -38.13 -5.61 3.19
C HIS A 216 -39.08 -4.63 2.49
N SER A 217 -40.27 -5.11 2.14
CA SER A 217 -41.33 -4.32 1.52
C SER A 217 -42.34 -3.93 2.58
N PHE A 218 -42.53 -2.63 2.82
CA PHE A 218 -43.46 -2.14 3.81
C PHE A 218 -44.67 -1.49 3.18
N VAL A 219 -45.83 -1.72 3.80
CA VAL A 219 -47.10 -1.05 3.45
C VAL A 219 -47.80 -0.68 4.75
N ALA A 220 -48.32 0.54 4.80
CA ALA A 220 -49.17 0.98 5.90
C ALA A 220 -50.64 0.88 5.52
N PHE A 221 -51.50 0.65 6.50
CA PHE A 221 -52.95 0.55 6.35
C PHE A 221 -53.67 1.38 7.42
N ILE A 222 -54.78 2.03 7.03
CA ILE A 222 -55.81 2.46 7.98
C ILE A 222 -56.90 1.39 7.96
N THR A 223 -56.98 0.60 9.02
CA THR A 223 -57.92 -0.52 9.15
C THR A 223 -58.28 -0.76 10.61
N ARG A 224 -59.23 -1.66 10.89
CA ARG A 224 -59.43 -2.14 12.28
C ARG A 224 -58.22 -2.97 12.69
N PRO A 225 -57.70 -2.82 13.92
CA PRO A 225 -56.49 -3.51 14.36
C PRO A 225 -56.53 -5.02 14.10
N ALA A 226 -55.50 -5.55 13.43
CA ALA A 226 -55.41 -6.95 13.04
C ALA A 226 -53.98 -7.49 13.18
N ALA A 227 -53.85 -8.77 13.55
CA ALA A 227 -52.54 -9.43 13.67
C ALA A 227 -51.93 -9.83 12.32
N THR A 228 -52.69 -9.74 11.24
CA THR A 228 -52.33 -10.19 9.89
C THR A 228 -52.54 -9.08 8.88
N VAL A 229 -51.70 -9.05 7.83
CA VAL A 229 -51.80 -8.08 6.74
C VAL A 229 -53.24 -8.09 6.15
N PRO A 230 -53.90 -6.92 6.00
CA PRO A 230 -55.25 -6.84 5.44
C PRO A 230 -55.36 -7.39 4.02
N ALA A 231 -56.51 -7.99 3.68
CA ALA A 231 -56.77 -8.47 2.33
C ALA A 231 -56.92 -7.32 1.33
N ALA A 232 -56.70 -7.60 0.04
CA ALA A 232 -56.82 -6.58 -1.00
C ALA A 232 -58.24 -5.99 -1.02
N GLY A 233 -58.35 -4.67 -0.84
CA GLY A 233 -59.63 -3.95 -0.74
C GLY A 233 -60.15 -3.74 0.68
N GLU A 234 -59.46 -4.26 1.70
CA GLU A 234 -59.76 -3.97 3.11
C GLU A 234 -58.91 -2.81 3.64
N GLY A 235 -59.58 -1.69 3.99
CA GLY A 235 -58.92 -0.50 4.54
C GLY A 235 -58.27 0.41 3.48
N ILE A 236 -57.65 1.49 3.95
CA ILE A 236 -56.93 2.45 3.09
C ILE A 236 -55.44 2.09 3.15
N ALA A 237 -54.88 1.65 2.02
CA ALA A 237 -53.45 1.32 1.92
C ALA A 237 -52.61 2.55 1.54
N SER A 238 -51.37 2.60 2.02
CA SER A 238 -50.36 3.57 1.59
C SER A 238 -49.69 3.17 0.28
N ASN A 239 -48.84 4.05 -0.24
CA ASN A 239 -47.80 3.64 -1.17
C ASN A 239 -46.91 2.55 -0.52
N PRO A 240 -46.52 1.50 -1.27
CA PRO A 240 -45.50 0.57 -0.79
C PRO A 240 -44.13 1.26 -0.82
N ILE A 241 -43.26 0.90 0.13
CA ILE A 241 -41.85 1.29 0.15
C ILE A 241 -40.95 0.06 0.30
N GLN A 242 -39.69 0.17 -0.09
CA GLN A 242 -38.69 -0.87 0.12
C GLN A 242 -37.51 -0.32 0.92
N VAL A 243 -37.07 -1.08 1.92
CA VAL A 243 -35.83 -0.80 2.66
C VAL A 243 -34.95 -2.05 2.62
N SER A 244 -33.67 -1.85 2.33
CA SER A 244 -32.73 -2.94 2.09
C SER A 244 -31.58 -2.90 3.09
N TRP A 245 -31.45 -3.92 3.92
CA TRP A 245 -30.33 -4.05 4.87
C TRP A 245 -29.15 -4.75 4.20
N PHE A 246 -28.12 -3.95 3.89
CA PHE A 246 -26.96 -4.39 3.14
C PHE A 246 -25.80 -4.68 4.07
N GLY A 247 -25.38 -5.95 4.12
CA GLY A 247 -24.09 -6.36 4.67
C GLY A 247 -23.14 -6.60 3.51
N VAL A 248 -21.94 -6.02 3.56
CA VAL A 248 -20.85 -6.29 2.61
C VAL A 248 -19.64 -6.76 3.41
N THR A 249 -19.09 -7.90 3.04
CA THR A 249 -17.88 -8.45 3.65
C THR A 249 -16.82 -8.68 2.58
N LEU A 250 -15.56 -8.61 2.98
CA LEU A 250 -14.42 -8.92 2.12
C LEU A 250 -13.44 -9.79 2.90
N LYS A 251 -12.94 -10.84 2.26
CA LYS A 251 -11.86 -11.68 2.78
C LYS A 251 -10.80 -11.92 1.72
N SER A 252 -9.54 -12.05 2.14
CA SER A 252 -8.48 -12.68 1.35
C SER A 252 -8.36 -14.14 1.73
N ASP A 253 -8.45 -15.04 0.76
CA ASP A 253 -8.14 -16.45 1.03
C ASP A 253 -6.64 -16.61 1.27
N GLN A 254 -6.24 -17.53 2.16
CA GLN A 254 -4.83 -17.76 2.48
C GLN A 254 -4.11 -18.50 1.35
N PRO A 255 -2.87 -18.10 0.97
CA PRO A 255 -2.08 -17.03 1.57
C PRO A 255 -2.43 -15.61 1.05
N SER A 256 -2.52 -14.63 1.95
CA SER A 256 -2.69 -13.20 1.60
C SER A 256 -1.38 -12.44 1.38
N VAL A 257 -0.25 -13.13 1.58
CA VAL A 257 1.12 -12.66 1.36
C VAL A 257 1.74 -13.61 0.35
N VAL A 258 2.15 -13.13 -0.81
CA VAL A 258 2.64 -13.97 -1.93
C VAL A 258 3.83 -13.33 -2.63
N GLY A 259 4.52 -14.04 -3.51
CA GLY A 259 5.59 -13.45 -4.34
C GLY A 259 5.05 -12.53 -5.45
N PRO A 260 5.87 -11.62 -6.01
CA PRO A 260 5.48 -10.78 -7.14
C PRO A 260 4.98 -11.62 -8.32
N GLY A 261 3.92 -11.16 -8.98
CA GLY A 261 3.20 -11.85 -10.06
C GLY A 261 2.34 -13.03 -9.61
N LYS A 262 2.34 -13.40 -8.32
CA LYS A 262 1.45 -14.43 -7.78
C LYS A 262 0.10 -13.81 -7.37
N PRO A 263 -1.02 -14.53 -7.59
CA PRO A 263 -2.34 -14.02 -7.27
C PRO A 263 -2.69 -14.14 -5.79
N VAL A 264 -3.27 -13.08 -5.24
CA VAL A 264 -4.04 -13.09 -3.99
C VAL A 264 -5.51 -13.21 -4.34
N LYS A 265 -6.19 -14.24 -3.82
CA LYS A 265 -7.62 -14.43 -4.05
C LYS A 265 -8.43 -13.59 -3.06
N LEU A 266 -9.29 -12.75 -3.59
CA LEU A 266 -10.20 -11.89 -2.86
C LEU A 266 -11.63 -12.38 -3.08
N THR A 267 -12.40 -12.47 -2.00
CA THR A 267 -13.82 -12.86 -2.06
C THR A 267 -14.64 -11.86 -1.28
N ALA A 268 -15.52 -11.14 -1.96
CA ALA A 268 -16.52 -10.27 -1.38
C ALA A 268 -17.87 -10.98 -1.33
N ALA A 269 -18.64 -10.76 -0.28
CA ALA A 269 -19.99 -11.29 -0.14
C ALA A 269 -20.97 -10.23 0.32
N THR A 270 -22.18 -10.29 -0.22
CA THR A 270 -23.32 -9.42 0.07
C THR A 270 -24.50 -10.23 0.60
N SER A 271 -25.34 -9.60 1.42
CA SER A 271 -26.54 -10.24 1.96
C SER A 271 -27.65 -10.49 0.93
N VAL A 272 -27.58 -9.81 -0.23
CA VAL A 272 -28.56 -9.87 -1.31
C VAL A 272 -27.82 -9.88 -2.65
N ASP A 273 -28.41 -10.53 -3.66
CA ASP A 273 -27.91 -10.46 -5.04
C ASP A 273 -27.95 -9.01 -5.52
N VAL A 274 -26.78 -8.48 -5.89
CA VAL A 274 -26.65 -7.08 -6.32
C VAL A 274 -27.46 -6.76 -7.58
N SER A 275 -27.74 -7.75 -8.43
CA SER A 275 -28.58 -7.57 -9.62
C SER A 275 -30.07 -7.37 -9.28
N ALA A 276 -30.56 -8.04 -8.23
CA ALA A 276 -31.96 -7.97 -7.80
C ALA A 276 -32.36 -6.57 -7.30
N ILE A 277 -31.37 -5.76 -6.93
CA ILE A 277 -31.51 -4.40 -6.40
C ILE A 277 -30.96 -3.33 -7.34
N GLY A 278 -30.53 -3.71 -8.56
CA GLY A 278 -29.99 -2.77 -9.55
C GLY A 278 -28.66 -2.14 -9.14
N HIS A 279 -27.78 -2.89 -8.47
CA HIS A 279 -26.48 -2.43 -7.98
C HIS A 279 -25.35 -3.36 -8.47
N VAL A 280 -24.11 -2.98 -8.16
CA VAL A 280 -22.91 -3.76 -8.43
C VAL A 280 -22.05 -3.90 -7.18
N LEU A 281 -21.27 -4.99 -7.11
CA LEU A 281 -20.28 -5.24 -6.07
C LEU A 281 -18.87 -5.00 -6.65
N MET A 282 -18.18 -3.95 -6.18
CA MET A 282 -16.90 -3.49 -6.69
C MET A 282 -15.77 -3.84 -5.72
N PHE A 283 -14.61 -4.22 -6.26
CA PHE A 283 -13.35 -4.28 -5.54
C PHE A 283 -12.59 -2.99 -5.79
N TRP A 284 -12.15 -2.34 -4.73
CA TRP A 284 -11.45 -1.07 -4.80
C TRP A 284 -10.13 -1.12 -4.05
N ASP A 285 -9.08 -0.67 -4.72
CA ASP A 285 -7.77 -0.48 -4.12
C ASP A 285 -7.67 0.93 -3.56
N THR A 286 -7.70 1.04 -2.23
CA THR A 286 -7.60 2.33 -1.54
C THR A 286 -6.17 2.86 -1.47
N THR A 287 -5.16 2.00 -1.68
CA THR A 287 -3.77 2.43 -1.78
C THR A 287 -3.51 3.12 -3.11
N ALA A 288 -3.93 2.50 -4.22
CA ALA A 288 -3.77 3.07 -5.57
C ALA A 288 -4.89 4.04 -5.99
N GLY A 289 -5.96 4.14 -5.20
CA GLY A 289 -7.08 5.04 -5.49
C GLY A 289 -7.91 4.65 -6.73
N ARG A 290 -8.02 3.35 -7.05
CA ARG A 290 -8.72 2.88 -8.26
C ARG A 290 -9.60 1.66 -8.03
N MET A 291 -10.62 1.50 -8.88
CA MET A 291 -11.40 0.27 -8.99
C MET A 291 -10.56 -0.83 -9.64
N LEU A 292 -10.60 -2.04 -9.08
CA LEU A 292 -9.93 -3.22 -9.62
C LEU A 292 -10.83 -3.99 -10.57
N THR A 293 -12.02 -4.37 -10.08
CA THR A 293 -13.03 -5.12 -10.85
C THR A 293 -14.39 -5.03 -10.15
N PHE A 294 -15.43 -5.60 -10.75
CA PHE A 294 -16.77 -5.63 -10.17
C PHE A 294 -17.57 -6.87 -10.61
N CYS A 295 -18.54 -7.29 -9.82
CA CYS A 295 -19.62 -8.18 -10.23
C CYS A 295 -20.94 -7.42 -10.37
N SER A 296 -21.68 -7.69 -11.43
CA SER A 296 -23.02 -7.12 -11.68
C SER A 296 -24.17 -7.96 -11.13
N SER A 297 -23.88 -9.17 -10.64
CA SER A 297 -24.86 -10.10 -10.09
C SER A 297 -24.21 -11.03 -9.05
N GLY A 298 -25.04 -11.75 -8.33
CA GLY A 298 -24.64 -12.73 -7.33
C GLY A 298 -24.55 -12.13 -5.92
N THR A 299 -24.51 -13.03 -4.94
CA THR A 299 -24.29 -12.69 -3.53
C THR A 299 -22.83 -12.80 -3.14
N THR A 300 -22.02 -13.48 -3.95
CA THR A 300 -20.58 -13.62 -3.76
C THR A 300 -19.88 -13.23 -5.04
N CYS A 301 -18.85 -12.40 -4.94
CA CYS A 301 -17.95 -12.07 -6.04
C CYS A 301 -16.52 -12.43 -5.61
N ALA A 302 -15.80 -13.15 -6.46
CA ALA A 302 -14.42 -13.54 -6.23
C ALA A 302 -13.53 -13.15 -7.40
N THR A 303 -12.29 -12.79 -7.11
CA THR A 303 -11.29 -12.43 -8.12
C THR A 303 -9.88 -12.74 -7.62
N GLN A 304 -8.92 -12.82 -8.53
CA GLN A 304 -7.50 -12.93 -8.20
C GLN A 304 -6.78 -11.64 -8.62
N LEU A 305 -6.14 -10.99 -7.65
CA LEU A 305 -5.32 -9.79 -7.85
C LEU A 305 -3.85 -10.20 -7.85
N SER A 306 -3.08 -9.83 -8.87
CA SER A 306 -1.62 -10.03 -8.91
C SER A 306 -0.91 -8.72 -9.23
N GLU A 307 0.11 -8.37 -8.45
CA GLU A 307 0.98 -7.22 -8.71
C GLU A 307 2.37 -7.69 -9.18
N PRO A 308 2.95 -7.10 -10.24
CA PRO A 308 4.26 -7.51 -10.75
C PRO A 308 5.42 -7.10 -9.84
N ALA A 309 5.21 -6.10 -8.98
CA ALA A 309 6.19 -5.62 -8.02
C ALA A 309 5.82 -6.04 -6.59
N ALA A 310 6.81 -6.00 -5.70
CA ALA A 310 6.58 -6.16 -4.27
C ALA A 310 5.90 -4.91 -3.68
N GLY A 311 5.09 -5.08 -2.64
CA GLY A 311 4.32 -3.97 -2.08
C GLY A 311 3.13 -4.44 -1.26
N SER A 312 2.28 -3.51 -0.85
CA SER A 312 1.07 -3.79 -0.08
C SER A 312 -0.08 -2.91 -0.53
N HIS A 313 -1.25 -3.52 -0.76
CA HIS A 313 -2.46 -2.85 -1.20
C HIS A 313 -3.59 -3.08 -0.19
N ALA A 314 -4.32 -2.01 0.14
CA ALA A 314 -5.47 -2.05 1.03
C ALA A 314 -6.76 -2.06 0.20
N ILE A 315 -7.44 -3.21 0.20
CA ILE A 315 -8.61 -3.46 -0.65
C ILE A 315 -9.90 -3.35 0.16
N VAL A 316 -10.92 -2.74 -0.42
CA VAL A 316 -12.28 -2.65 0.11
C VAL A 316 -13.27 -3.17 -0.92
N ALA A 317 -14.34 -3.83 -0.48
CA ALA A 317 -15.48 -4.13 -1.33
C ALA A 317 -16.58 -3.08 -1.12
N PHE A 318 -17.10 -2.53 -2.21
CA PHE A 318 -18.17 -1.54 -2.20
C PHE A 318 -19.40 -2.04 -2.93
N VAL A 319 -20.58 -1.71 -2.44
CA VAL A 319 -21.82 -1.79 -3.21
C VAL A 319 -22.16 -0.39 -3.71
N GLY A 320 -22.43 -0.28 -5.02
CA GLY A 320 -22.84 0.99 -5.60
C GLY A 320 -23.84 0.84 -6.74
N THR A 321 -24.44 1.97 -7.12
CA THR A 321 -25.49 2.01 -8.16
C THR A 321 -25.00 1.68 -9.56
N SER A 322 -23.69 1.80 -9.80
CA SER A 322 -23.03 1.49 -11.07
C SER A 322 -21.54 1.28 -10.87
N ALA A 323 -20.90 0.52 -11.76
CA ALA A 323 -19.45 0.42 -11.79
C ALA A 323 -18.86 1.77 -12.19
N SER A 324 -18.19 2.45 -11.24
CA SER A 324 -17.63 3.80 -11.45
C SER A 324 -16.15 3.82 -11.15
N ALA A 325 -15.41 4.65 -11.88
CA ALA A 325 -14.00 4.92 -11.65
C ALA A 325 -13.76 5.93 -10.50
N THR A 326 -14.82 6.45 -9.87
CA THR A 326 -14.73 7.39 -8.74
C THR A 326 -15.73 7.02 -7.65
N ILE A 327 -15.31 7.02 -6.39
CA ILE A 327 -16.15 6.63 -5.25
C ILE A 327 -17.28 7.63 -4.97
N SER A 328 -17.15 8.90 -5.37
CA SER A 328 -18.00 10.01 -4.92
C SER A 328 -19.45 10.01 -5.40
N SER A 329 -19.86 9.10 -6.29
CA SER A 329 -21.23 9.01 -6.77
C SER A 329 -21.77 7.58 -6.63
N GLY A 330 -22.83 7.41 -5.84
CA GLY A 330 -23.60 6.16 -5.79
C GLY A 330 -23.03 5.07 -4.89
N LEU A 331 -22.15 5.40 -3.93
CA LEU A 331 -21.72 4.46 -2.87
C LEU A 331 -22.85 4.21 -1.87
N ILE A 332 -23.15 2.94 -1.61
CA ILE A 332 -24.24 2.51 -0.73
C ILE A 332 -23.69 1.85 0.53
N ALA A 333 -22.73 0.93 0.38
CA ALA A 333 -22.14 0.20 1.50
C ALA A 333 -20.68 -0.16 1.22
N ALA A 334 -19.92 -0.43 2.28
CA ALA A 334 -18.51 -0.77 2.24
C ALA A 334 -18.19 -1.88 3.25
N SER A 335 -17.29 -2.79 2.87
CA SER A 335 -16.69 -3.76 3.79
C SER A 335 -15.57 -3.13 4.64
N ASP A 336 -15.07 -3.89 5.61
CA ASP A 336 -13.75 -3.64 6.20
C ASP A 336 -12.64 -3.81 5.14
N LYS A 337 -11.48 -3.22 5.44
CA LYS A 337 -10.27 -3.30 4.60
C LYS A 337 -9.57 -4.64 4.76
N VAL A 338 -9.08 -5.18 3.65
CA VAL A 338 -8.19 -6.35 3.60
C VAL A 338 -6.84 -5.95 3.00
N SER A 339 -5.74 -6.36 3.62
CA SER A 339 -4.38 -6.10 3.12
C SER A 339 -3.88 -7.28 2.28
N ALA A 340 -3.57 -7.02 1.01
CA ALA A 340 -2.88 -7.94 0.12
C ALA A 340 -1.40 -7.51 -0.01
N LYS A 341 -0.46 -8.45 0.11
CA LYS A 341 0.99 -8.14 0.13
C LYS A 341 1.79 -9.00 -0.84
N TRP A 342 2.72 -8.37 -1.54
CA TRP A 342 3.69 -9.00 -2.43
C TRP A 342 5.11 -8.87 -1.87
N LEU A 343 5.79 -10.02 -1.75
CA LEU A 343 7.06 -10.18 -1.06
C LEU A 343 8.24 -9.62 -1.85
N ALA A 344 9.15 -8.95 -1.17
CA ALA A 344 10.51 -8.66 -1.62
C ALA A 344 11.50 -9.28 -0.63
N VAL A 345 12.68 -9.64 -1.15
CA VAL A 345 13.81 -10.02 -0.32
C VAL A 345 15.08 -9.38 -0.86
N SER A 346 15.86 -8.76 0.03
CA SER A 346 17.21 -8.26 -0.25
C SER A 346 18.25 -9.11 0.48
N LEU A 347 19.50 -9.04 0.02
CA LEU A 347 20.64 -9.68 0.67
C LEU A 347 21.81 -8.71 0.68
N SER A 348 22.42 -8.50 1.84
CA SER A 348 23.74 -7.90 1.98
C SER A 348 24.78 -8.99 2.25
N ALA A 349 25.98 -8.80 1.72
CA ALA A 349 27.12 -9.68 1.93
C ALA A 349 28.36 -8.81 2.18
N SER A 350 28.98 -8.93 3.35
CA SER A 350 30.14 -8.13 3.73
C SER A 350 31.18 -8.94 4.50
N ALA A 351 32.46 -8.65 4.28
CA ALA A 351 33.56 -9.25 5.02
C ALA A 351 34.61 -8.19 5.34
N THR A 352 35.16 -8.19 6.56
CA THR A 352 36.23 -7.23 6.95
C THR A 352 37.48 -7.40 6.08
N ASP A 353 37.78 -8.64 5.73
CA ASP A 353 38.87 -9.02 4.84
C ASP A 353 38.37 -9.90 3.68
N MET A 354 39.08 -9.86 2.55
CA MET A 354 38.74 -10.57 1.32
C MET A 354 39.82 -11.60 0.95
N HIS A 355 40.18 -12.48 1.87
CA HIS A 355 41.12 -13.59 1.63
C HIS A 355 40.52 -14.95 2.02
N ALA A 356 41.16 -16.03 1.60
CA ALA A 356 40.70 -17.37 1.96
C ALA A 356 40.75 -17.58 3.49
N GLY A 357 39.63 -17.99 4.07
CA GLY A 357 39.43 -18.09 5.51
C GLY A 357 38.69 -16.90 6.13
N SER A 358 38.52 -15.79 5.40
CA SER A 358 37.73 -14.66 5.89
C SER A 358 36.25 -15.03 6.05
N VAL A 359 35.61 -14.48 7.08
CA VAL A 359 34.17 -14.67 7.33
C VAL A 359 33.38 -13.59 6.60
N VAL A 360 32.44 -14.03 5.78
CA VAL A 360 31.41 -13.21 5.14
C VAL A 360 30.18 -13.23 6.03
N HIS A 361 29.76 -12.06 6.49
CA HIS A 361 28.48 -11.83 7.12
C HIS A 361 27.41 -11.61 6.04
N LEU A 362 26.31 -12.34 6.16
CA LEU A 362 25.20 -12.32 5.21
C LEU A 362 23.91 -11.97 5.96
N SER A 363 23.22 -10.92 5.53
CA SER A 363 21.94 -10.51 6.12
C SER A 363 20.89 -10.35 5.04
N ALA A 364 19.83 -11.16 5.13
CA ALA A 364 18.68 -11.10 4.25
C ALA A 364 17.51 -10.41 4.94
N LEU A 365 16.80 -9.55 4.21
CA LEU A 365 15.66 -8.80 4.73
C LEU A 365 14.43 -8.95 3.84
N SER A 366 13.29 -9.26 4.45
CA SER A 366 11.96 -9.30 3.87
C SER A 366 11.23 -7.97 4.09
N ASN A 367 10.40 -7.55 3.13
CA ASN A 367 9.52 -6.38 3.31
C ASN A 367 8.28 -6.67 4.19
N VAL A 368 8.04 -7.92 4.57
CA VAL A 368 6.90 -8.35 5.40
C VAL A 368 7.38 -9.24 6.54
N ASP A 369 6.78 -9.07 7.72
CA ASP A 369 6.97 -9.97 8.86
C ASP A 369 6.44 -11.35 8.49
N LEU A 370 7.32 -12.34 8.45
CA LEU A 370 6.95 -13.68 8.04
C LEU A 370 6.39 -14.53 9.19
N THR A 371 6.40 -14.05 10.44
CA THR A 371 6.03 -14.84 11.64
C THR A 371 4.69 -15.57 11.47
N ASN A 372 3.65 -14.85 11.03
CA ASN A 372 2.29 -15.38 10.88
C ASN A 372 1.93 -15.79 9.45
N THR A 373 2.92 -15.93 8.57
CA THR A 373 2.74 -16.37 7.17
C THR A 373 3.09 -17.86 7.03
N PRO A 374 2.91 -18.52 5.88
CA PRO A 374 3.47 -19.85 5.65
C PRO A 374 4.94 -19.84 5.18
N TRP A 375 5.57 -18.67 5.10
CA TRP A 375 6.89 -18.49 4.46
C TRP A 375 8.03 -18.34 5.47
N SER A 376 9.25 -18.64 5.01
CA SER A 376 10.53 -18.46 5.72
C SER A 376 11.58 -17.90 4.76
N ILE A 377 12.63 -17.27 5.29
CA ILE A 377 13.80 -16.78 4.54
C ILE A 377 14.92 -17.81 4.63
N ALA A 378 15.65 -18.04 3.55
CA ALA A 378 16.91 -18.77 3.56
C ALA A 378 17.94 -18.11 2.64
N ILE A 379 19.21 -18.22 3.00
CA ILE A 379 20.35 -17.69 2.23
C ILE A 379 21.08 -18.85 1.58
N TYR A 380 21.51 -18.66 0.34
CA TYR A 380 22.11 -19.69 -0.51
C TYR A 380 23.42 -19.20 -1.10
N ASP A 381 24.34 -20.14 -1.34
CA ASP A 381 25.51 -19.91 -2.18
C ASP A 381 25.19 -19.99 -3.68
N GLN A 382 26.19 -19.74 -4.53
CA GLN A 382 26.02 -19.77 -5.98
C GLN A 382 25.62 -21.14 -6.55
N THR A 383 25.81 -22.22 -5.78
CA THR A 383 25.45 -23.59 -6.19
C THR A 383 24.03 -23.97 -5.76
N GLY A 384 23.36 -23.11 -4.99
CA GLY A 384 22.02 -23.34 -4.46
C GLY A 384 22.02 -24.13 -3.14
N HIS A 385 23.17 -24.24 -2.46
CA HIS A 385 23.26 -24.83 -1.13
C HIS A 385 22.83 -23.80 -0.07
N ALA A 386 21.97 -24.21 0.86
CA ALA A 386 21.48 -23.34 1.93
C ALA A 386 22.54 -23.14 3.02
N LEU A 387 22.89 -21.88 3.28
CA LEU A 387 23.89 -21.45 4.24
C LEU A 387 23.23 -21.27 5.62
N GLY A 388 23.01 -22.37 6.32
CA GLY A 388 22.38 -22.40 7.64
C GLY A 388 20.89 -22.76 7.62
N GLN A 389 20.23 -22.54 8.75
CA GLN A 389 18.80 -22.82 8.92
C GLN A 389 17.95 -21.67 8.36
N SER A 390 16.77 -21.99 7.83
CA SER A 390 15.82 -20.96 7.40
C SER A 390 15.25 -20.19 8.58
N CYS A 391 15.07 -18.88 8.44
CA CYS A 391 14.50 -18.01 9.47
C CYS A 391 12.99 -17.83 9.26
N LYS A 392 12.20 -18.12 10.30
CA LYS A 392 10.73 -18.11 10.26
C LYS A 392 10.11 -16.84 10.86
N THR A 393 10.77 -16.26 11.86
CA THR A 393 10.24 -15.18 12.68
C THR A 393 10.82 -13.84 12.27
N GLY A 394 9.96 -12.82 12.20
CA GLY A 394 10.36 -11.45 11.87
C GLY A 394 10.64 -11.21 10.39
N TYR A 395 11.52 -10.25 10.14
CA TYR A 395 11.84 -9.73 8.81
C TYR A 395 13.21 -10.17 8.30
N SER A 396 14.11 -10.63 9.16
CA SER A 396 15.51 -10.86 8.82
C SER A 396 15.93 -12.33 8.87
N CYS A 397 17.01 -12.64 8.18
CA CYS A 397 17.74 -13.89 8.34
C CYS A 397 19.22 -13.64 8.17
N ASP A 398 20.00 -14.00 9.18
CA ASP A 398 21.43 -13.73 9.24
C ASP A 398 22.20 -15.05 9.26
N THR A 399 23.28 -15.11 8.50
CA THR A 399 24.19 -16.26 8.47
C THR A 399 25.61 -15.82 8.15
N GLN A 400 26.53 -16.78 8.17
CA GLN A 400 27.92 -16.54 7.83
C GLN A 400 28.40 -17.59 6.81
N ALA A 401 29.31 -17.18 5.95
CA ALA A 401 30.03 -18.07 5.04
C ALA A 401 31.53 -17.82 5.16
N THR A 402 32.35 -18.83 4.88
CA THR A 402 33.80 -18.67 4.87
C THR A 402 34.30 -18.63 3.43
N LEU A 403 35.10 -17.62 3.09
CA LEU A 403 35.74 -17.53 1.78
C LEU A 403 36.72 -18.70 1.59
N THR A 404 36.66 -19.35 0.44
CA THR A 404 37.60 -20.41 0.06
C THR A 404 38.63 -19.87 -0.94
N ASN A 405 39.67 -20.66 -1.21
CA ASN A 405 40.62 -20.33 -2.28
C ASN A 405 39.88 -20.38 -3.64
N GLY A 406 39.83 -19.24 -4.34
CA GLY A 406 39.17 -19.16 -5.64
C GLY A 406 38.59 -17.78 -5.93
N PRO A 407 37.77 -17.65 -6.99
CA PRO A 407 37.04 -16.43 -7.27
C PRO A 407 36.04 -16.12 -6.16
N THR A 408 35.79 -14.83 -5.92
CA THR A 408 34.83 -14.37 -4.91
C THR A 408 33.45 -14.99 -5.16
N PRO A 409 32.89 -15.73 -4.18
CA PRO A 409 31.58 -16.39 -4.32
C PRO A 409 30.45 -15.37 -4.41
N SER A 410 29.30 -15.80 -4.93
CA SER A 410 28.07 -15.00 -4.94
C SER A 410 26.97 -15.70 -4.16
N PHE A 411 26.15 -14.91 -3.48
CA PHE A 411 25.09 -15.39 -2.60
C PHE A 411 23.75 -14.80 -2.99
N PHE A 412 22.65 -15.50 -2.69
CA PHE A 412 21.30 -14.95 -2.87
C PHE A 412 20.39 -15.40 -1.72
N ALA A 413 19.38 -14.61 -1.41
CA ALA A 413 18.33 -14.97 -0.46
C ALA A 413 17.07 -15.39 -1.21
N ALA A 414 16.27 -16.26 -0.60
CA ALA A 414 14.96 -16.61 -1.11
C ALA A 414 13.93 -16.70 0.03
N ILE A 415 12.67 -16.37 -0.31
CA ILE A 415 11.52 -16.61 0.56
C ILE A 415 10.69 -17.75 -0.02
N GLY A 416 10.34 -18.72 0.81
CA GLY A 416 9.59 -19.92 0.41
C GLY A 416 9.08 -20.71 1.62
N ALA A 417 8.39 -21.80 1.36
CA ALA A 417 7.89 -22.69 2.41
C ALA A 417 9.00 -23.65 2.86
N THR A 418 9.06 -23.92 4.17
CA THR A 418 9.88 -25.00 4.71
C THR A 418 9.24 -26.34 4.36
N PRO A 419 10.01 -27.33 3.86
CA PRO A 419 9.49 -28.67 3.66
C PRO A 419 8.90 -29.23 4.96
N PRO A 420 7.76 -29.93 4.93
CA PRO A 420 7.26 -30.62 6.12
C PRO A 420 8.30 -31.63 6.61
N LEU A 421 8.50 -31.70 7.92
CA LEU A 421 9.37 -32.71 8.53
C LEU A 421 8.92 -34.10 8.07
N ALA A 422 9.86 -34.92 7.58
CA ALA A 422 9.57 -36.29 7.19
C ALA A 422 8.93 -37.04 8.36
N SER A 423 7.82 -37.75 8.12
CA SER A 423 7.09 -38.45 9.17
C SER A 423 7.99 -39.44 9.91
N LEU A 424 8.08 -39.28 11.24
CA LEU A 424 8.82 -40.15 12.16
C LEU A 424 8.31 -41.61 12.17
N SER A 425 7.16 -41.87 11.53
CA SER A 425 6.59 -43.20 11.36
C SER A 425 7.24 -44.02 10.25
N THR A 426 8.11 -43.43 9.44
CA THR A 426 8.83 -44.14 8.37
C THR A 426 10.29 -44.41 8.78
N PRO A 427 10.87 -45.57 8.42
CA PRO A 427 12.29 -45.84 8.65
C PRO A 427 13.21 -44.75 8.05
N ALA A 428 12.80 -44.15 6.93
CA ALA A 428 13.47 -43.00 6.32
C ALA A 428 13.39 -41.74 7.20
N GLY A 429 12.21 -41.43 7.77
CA GLY A 429 12.04 -40.32 8.71
C GLY A 429 12.80 -40.52 10.03
N GLN A 430 13.05 -41.75 10.45
CA GLN A 430 13.91 -42.06 11.60
C GLN A 430 15.41 -41.90 11.29
N LEU A 431 15.85 -42.24 10.07
CA LEU A 431 17.23 -42.03 9.62
C LEU A 431 17.60 -40.54 9.46
N LEU A 432 16.62 -39.70 9.11
CA LEU A 432 16.82 -38.27 8.84
C LEU A 432 16.86 -37.40 10.12
N GLN A 433 16.67 -37.98 11.32
CA GLN A 433 16.62 -37.24 12.60
C GLN A 433 17.95 -36.57 13.00
N ASN A 434 19.08 -37.07 12.49
CA ASN A 434 20.42 -36.62 12.89
C ASN A 434 21.15 -35.78 11.83
N LEU A 435 20.48 -35.48 10.70
CA LEU A 435 21.05 -34.56 9.72
C LEU A 435 20.64 -33.13 10.10
N PRO A 436 21.57 -32.17 10.20
CA PRO A 436 21.21 -30.76 10.32
C PRO A 436 20.38 -30.41 9.08
N GLN A 437 19.05 -30.27 9.25
CA GLN A 437 18.14 -30.08 8.13
C GLN A 437 18.21 -28.64 7.63
N SER A 438 19.29 -28.30 6.92
CA SER A 438 19.31 -27.14 6.02
C SER A 438 18.62 -27.53 4.71
N ALA A 439 17.40 -28.08 4.80
CA ALA A 439 16.64 -28.46 3.62
C ALA A 439 16.27 -27.20 2.82
N PRO A 440 16.49 -27.17 1.50
CA PRO A 440 16.18 -26.00 0.71
C PRO A 440 14.67 -25.71 0.78
N LEU A 441 14.31 -24.44 0.84
CA LEU A 441 12.93 -24.00 0.74
C LEU A 441 12.28 -24.51 -0.55
N ILE A 442 10.99 -24.85 -0.45
CA ILE A 442 10.12 -25.22 -1.56
C ILE A 442 9.09 -24.12 -1.80
N ASN A 443 8.38 -24.14 -2.93
CA ASN A 443 7.40 -23.11 -3.28
C ASN A 443 7.97 -21.68 -3.12
N ILE A 444 9.13 -21.44 -3.74
CA ILE A 444 9.82 -20.15 -3.70
C ILE A 444 8.89 -19.06 -4.22
N GLN A 445 8.67 -18.05 -3.39
CA GLN A 445 7.87 -16.87 -3.71
C GLN A 445 8.72 -15.80 -4.40
N VAL A 446 9.91 -15.51 -3.88
CA VAL A 446 10.81 -14.48 -4.41
C VAL A 446 12.26 -14.82 -4.11
N LYS A 447 13.18 -14.33 -4.95
CA LYS A 447 14.64 -14.38 -4.76
C LYS A 447 15.22 -12.98 -4.83
N SER A 448 16.27 -12.72 -4.06
CA SER A 448 17.07 -11.52 -4.23
C SER A 448 17.94 -11.65 -5.50
N PRO A 449 18.44 -10.54 -6.05
CA PRO A 449 19.61 -10.59 -6.92
C PRO A 449 20.77 -11.30 -6.21
N ALA A 450 21.65 -11.95 -6.99
CA ALA A 450 22.88 -12.50 -6.45
C ALA A 450 23.86 -11.37 -6.12
N VAL A 451 24.52 -11.44 -4.96
CA VAL A 451 25.48 -10.44 -4.48
C VAL A 451 26.83 -11.10 -4.20
N GLN A 452 27.90 -10.40 -4.55
CA GLN A 452 29.25 -10.76 -4.09
C GLN A 452 29.56 -10.01 -2.79
N PRO A 453 30.32 -10.61 -1.86
CA PRO A 453 30.80 -9.92 -0.67
C PRO A 453 31.55 -8.65 -1.02
N SER A 454 31.17 -7.55 -0.39
CA SER A 454 31.95 -6.32 -0.39
C SER A 454 32.88 -6.30 0.82
N ARG A 455 34.05 -5.68 0.70
CA ARG A 455 34.91 -5.47 1.87
C ARG A 455 34.24 -4.44 2.78
N LEU A 456 34.16 -4.73 4.07
CA LEU A 456 33.71 -3.79 5.08
C LEU A 456 34.88 -2.90 5.49
N LEU A 457 34.72 -1.60 5.31
CA LEU A 457 35.68 -0.58 5.66
C LEU A 457 35.21 0.06 6.98
N TRP A 458 36.13 0.26 7.90
CA TRP A 458 35.86 1.01 9.13
C TRP A 458 36.38 2.43 8.96
N GLY A 459 35.57 3.42 9.32
CA GLY A 459 35.90 4.81 9.18
C GLY A 459 35.28 5.67 10.26
N VAL A 460 35.50 6.96 10.09
CA VAL A 460 34.92 8.00 10.94
C VAL A 460 34.53 9.19 10.08
N ASP A 461 33.65 10.06 10.56
CA ASP A 461 33.43 11.37 9.98
C ASP A 461 33.59 12.49 11.01
N SER A 462 33.87 13.69 10.52
CA SER A 462 34.05 14.83 11.43
C SER A 462 33.76 16.18 10.78
N CYS A 463 33.12 17.04 11.55
CA CYS A 463 33.03 18.48 11.29
C CYS A 463 34.42 19.13 11.33
N LYS A 464 35.24 18.77 12.34
CA LYS A 464 36.62 19.27 12.51
C LYS A 464 37.57 18.72 11.42
N PRO A 465 38.67 19.45 11.11
CA PRO A 465 39.66 18.96 10.17
C PRO A 465 40.33 17.66 10.64
N ILE A 466 40.67 16.78 9.69
CA ILE A 466 41.40 15.52 9.98
C ILE A 466 42.70 15.82 10.71
N THR A 467 43.42 16.85 10.26
CA THR A 467 44.75 17.20 10.76
C THR A 467 45.12 18.64 10.36
N ALA A 468 46.12 19.21 11.03
CA ALA A 468 46.79 20.44 10.63
C ALA A 468 48.15 20.18 9.92
N ALA A 469 48.61 18.93 9.89
CA ALA A 469 49.90 18.54 9.34
C ALA A 469 49.75 17.59 8.14
N LYS A 470 50.56 17.79 7.10
CA LYS A 470 50.49 16.99 5.85
C LYS A 470 50.80 15.50 6.06
N ASP A 471 51.54 15.16 7.10
CA ASP A 471 51.83 13.76 7.43
C ASP A 471 50.68 13.12 8.23
N GLY A 472 49.67 13.87 8.65
CA GLY A 472 48.52 13.38 9.40
C GLY A 472 48.78 13.13 10.88
N TRP A 473 49.99 13.29 11.42
CA TRP A 473 50.29 12.91 12.82
C TRP A 473 49.93 13.96 13.88
N GLU A 474 49.24 15.04 13.48
CA GLU A 474 48.71 16.06 14.39
C GLU A 474 47.18 16.10 14.34
N GLY A 475 46.56 16.56 15.43
CA GLY A 475 45.11 16.72 15.49
C GLY A 475 44.34 15.41 15.51
N LEU A 476 43.17 15.41 14.86
CA LEU A 476 42.14 14.40 15.06
C LEU A 476 42.55 13.01 14.56
N TYR A 477 43.30 12.92 13.45
CA TYR A 477 43.82 11.64 12.96
C TYR A 477 44.71 10.94 14.00
N ALA A 478 45.62 11.67 14.66
CA ALA A 478 46.50 11.08 15.66
C ALA A 478 45.73 10.58 16.89
N GLU A 479 44.67 11.29 17.27
CA GLU A 479 43.76 10.88 18.34
C GLU A 479 42.98 9.61 17.98
N VAL A 480 42.38 9.56 16.79
CA VAL A 480 41.65 8.40 16.27
C VAL A 480 42.57 7.20 16.11
N HIS A 481 43.74 7.38 15.49
CA HIS A 481 44.70 6.30 15.26
C HIS A 481 45.13 5.62 16.56
N ARG A 482 45.40 6.42 17.60
CA ARG A 482 45.85 5.92 18.91
C ARG A 482 44.70 5.36 19.75
N GLY A 483 43.52 5.98 19.67
CA GLY A 483 42.38 5.64 20.51
C GLY A 483 41.53 4.51 19.94
N TYR A 484 41.20 4.58 18.64
CA TYR A 484 40.20 3.72 17.99
C TYR A 484 40.83 2.79 16.93
N GLY A 485 41.90 3.23 16.27
CA GLY A 485 42.59 2.48 15.21
C GLY A 485 42.71 3.29 13.92
N ALA A 486 43.48 2.77 12.96
CA ALA A 486 43.68 3.43 11.67
C ALA A 486 42.41 3.35 10.80
N PRO A 487 41.79 4.49 10.43
CA PRO A 487 40.60 4.49 9.58
C PRO A 487 40.95 4.01 8.15
N ASP A 488 40.03 3.25 7.54
CA ASP A 488 40.08 2.93 6.11
C ASP A 488 39.50 4.09 5.27
N PHE A 489 38.62 4.91 5.86
CA PHE A 489 38.11 6.14 5.26
C PHE A 489 37.74 7.21 6.29
N TRP A 490 37.62 8.46 5.83
CA TRP A 490 37.21 9.61 6.64
C TRP A 490 36.16 10.48 5.93
N GLY A 491 35.00 10.72 6.55
CA GLY A 491 33.96 11.64 6.07
C GLY A 491 34.29 13.11 6.33
N ARG A 492 34.32 13.92 5.26
CA ARG A 492 34.68 15.34 5.34
C ARG A 492 33.82 16.23 4.45
N TYR A 493 33.51 17.41 4.99
CA TYR A 493 32.69 18.41 4.33
C TYR A 493 33.45 19.10 3.19
N LEU A 494 32.84 19.20 2.01
CA LEU A 494 33.40 19.83 0.82
C LEU A 494 33.59 21.33 0.99
N THR A 495 32.66 21.98 1.69
CA THR A 495 32.53 23.43 1.79
C THR A 495 32.68 23.89 3.24
N THR A 496 33.04 25.16 3.43
CA THR A 496 33.10 25.77 4.77
C THR A 496 31.76 26.37 5.10
N THR A 497 31.11 25.85 6.14
CA THR A 497 29.91 26.43 6.75
C THR A 497 30.27 27.17 8.03
N TYR A 498 29.27 27.79 8.69
CA TYR A 498 29.52 28.52 9.94
C TYR A 498 30.00 27.61 11.09
N ASN A 499 29.64 26.32 11.05
CA ASN A 499 29.95 25.33 12.08
C ASN A 499 31.07 24.36 11.66
N CYS A 500 31.19 24.02 10.38
CA CYS A 500 32.15 23.02 9.91
C CYS A 500 33.11 23.58 8.86
N PRO A 501 34.43 23.53 9.09
CA PRO A 501 35.41 23.87 8.07
C PRO A 501 35.40 22.85 6.92
N GLY A 502 35.53 23.37 5.70
CA GLY A 502 35.66 22.56 4.49
C GLY A 502 37.00 21.84 4.40
N LEU A 503 37.03 20.79 3.58
CA LEU A 503 38.19 19.97 3.31
C LEU A 503 39.33 20.79 2.71
N THR A 504 40.55 20.59 3.22
CA THR A 504 41.75 21.30 2.79
C THR A 504 42.74 20.39 2.07
N SER A 505 43.65 20.98 1.29
CA SER A 505 44.74 20.22 0.65
C SER A 505 45.67 19.52 1.65
N THR A 506 45.79 20.05 2.88
CA THR A 506 46.59 19.42 3.94
C THR A 506 45.97 18.10 4.38
N GLU A 507 44.65 18.04 4.51
CA GLU A 507 43.93 16.81 4.84
C GLU A 507 43.99 15.80 3.69
N VAL A 508 43.95 16.27 2.45
CA VAL A 508 44.12 15.44 1.25
C VAL A 508 45.52 14.83 1.18
N ASP A 509 46.57 15.63 1.44
CA ASP A 509 47.94 15.15 1.53
C ASP A 509 48.09 14.08 2.63
N ALA A 510 47.42 14.28 3.78
CA ALA A 510 47.44 13.32 4.88
C ALA A 510 46.71 12.01 4.54
N ALA A 511 45.56 12.08 3.86
CA ALA A 511 44.84 10.90 3.37
C ALA A 511 45.70 10.08 2.40
N SER A 512 46.38 10.74 1.47
CA SER A 512 47.30 10.10 0.53
C SER A 512 48.50 9.45 1.26
N ALA A 513 49.12 10.17 2.20
CA ALA A 513 50.27 9.69 2.98
C ALA A 513 49.92 8.53 3.93
N ARG A 514 48.65 8.38 4.31
CA ARG A 514 48.16 7.36 5.24
C ARG A 514 47.30 6.28 4.59
N HIS A 515 47.07 6.37 3.29
CA HIS A 515 46.36 5.39 2.47
C HIS A 515 44.92 5.11 2.94
N PHE A 516 44.17 6.16 3.28
CA PHE A 516 42.73 6.05 3.56
C PHE A 516 41.90 6.88 2.57
N GLY A 517 40.64 6.47 2.36
CA GLY A 517 39.72 7.16 1.47
C GLY A 517 39.05 8.37 2.13
N ILE A 518 38.63 9.35 1.34
CA ILE A 518 37.81 10.47 1.77
C ILE A 518 36.38 10.21 1.28
N LEU A 519 35.41 10.36 2.18
CA LEU A 519 33.98 10.40 1.86
C LEU A 519 33.54 11.88 1.82
N PRO A 520 33.34 12.48 0.63
CA PRO A 520 33.00 13.90 0.52
C PRO A 520 31.52 14.16 0.83
N ILE A 521 31.28 15.11 1.73
CA ILE A 521 29.95 15.46 2.25
C ILE A 521 29.62 16.90 1.85
N TYR A 522 28.40 17.13 1.36
CA TYR A 522 27.90 18.47 1.07
C TYR A 522 26.86 18.87 2.11
N ASN A 523 27.14 19.96 2.84
CA ASN A 523 26.27 20.50 3.88
C ASN A 523 26.03 22.03 3.78
N ASP A 524 26.50 22.68 2.72
CA ASP A 524 26.26 24.11 2.49
C ASP A 524 24.92 24.31 1.78
N TYR A 525 23.84 24.02 2.52
CA TYR A 525 22.47 24.12 2.04
C TYR A 525 21.55 24.71 3.12
N ASP A 526 20.41 25.23 2.70
CA ASP A 526 19.34 25.58 3.64
C ASP A 526 18.60 24.31 4.06
N CYS A 527 18.87 23.84 5.28
CA CYS A 527 18.29 22.62 5.82
C CYS A 527 16.80 22.72 6.18
N SER A 528 16.22 23.91 6.09
CA SER A 528 14.76 24.08 6.08
C SER A 528 14.15 23.91 4.68
N ALA A 529 14.99 23.92 3.63
CA ALA A 529 14.61 23.86 2.22
C ALA A 529 15.25 22.68 1.49
N VAL A 530 14.93 21.45 1.93
CA VAL A 530 15.35 20.19 1.28
C VAL A 530 14.19 19.61 0.44
N SER A 531 13.48 20.46 -0.30
CA SER A 531 12.28 20.07 -1.08
C SER A 531 12.29 20.65 -2.49
N GLY A 532 11.71 19.91 -3.43
CA GLY A 532 11.56 20.29 -4.83
C GLY A 532 12.78 20.01 -5.70
N TYR A 533 12.50 19.67 -6.96
CA TYR A 533 13.50 19.28 -7.96
C TYR A 533 14.56 20.36 -8.22
N GLY A 534 14.13 21.61 -8.46
CA GLY A 534 15.06 22.69 -8.76
C GLY A 534 16.07 22.95 -7.63
N THR A 535 15.62 22.82 -6.38
CA THR A 535 16.47 22.95 -5.19
C THR A 535 17.50 21.82 -5.13
N GLY A 536 17.06 20.58 -5.25
CA GLY A 536 17.96 19.40 -5.25
C GLY A 536 19.00 19.49 -6.37
N GLN A 537 18.58 19.87 -7.58
CA GLN A 537 19.49 20.04 -8.72
C GLN A 537 20.50 21.17 -8.47
N SER A 538 20.06 22.31 -7.95
CA SER A 538 20.95 23.43 -7.64
C SER A 538 22.02 23.02 -6.62
N TYR A 539 21.64 22.31 -5.56
CA TYR A 539 22.60 21.83 -4.57
C TYR A 539 23.57 20.79 -5.15
N GLY A 540 23.08 19.88 -5.99
CA GLY A 540 23.94 18.91 -6.68
C GLY A 540 24.99 19.57 -7.57
N VAL A 541 24.61 20.63 -8.29
CA VAL A 541 25.54 21.41 -9.12
C VAL A 541 26.58 22.15 -8.28
N THR A 542 26.17 22.77 -7.17
CA THR A 542 27.10 23.46 -6.25
C THR A 542 28.09 22.47 -5.61
N ALA A 543 27.61 21.31 -5.15
CA ALA A 543 28.45 20.25 -4.60
C ALA A 543 29.49 19.76 -5.62
N ALA A 544 29.06 19.55 -6.87
CA ALA A 544 29.94 19.15 -7.95
C ALA A 544 31.00 20.20 -8.30
N ALA A 545 30.67 21.50 -8.19
CA ALA A 545 31.63 22.58 -8.37
C ALA A 545 32.68 22.59 -7.25
N ALA A 546 32.26 22.49 -5.99
CA ALA A 546 33.17 22.39 -4.85
C ALA A 546 34.11 21.17 -4.95
N ALA A 547 33.57 20.03 -5.37
CA ALA A 547 34.36 18.83 -5.62
C ALA A 547 35.39 19.02 -6.76
N ALA A 548 35.03 19.73 -7.82
CA ALA A 548 35.93 20.03 -8.93
C ALA A 548 37.08 20.97 -8.50
N ASP A 549 36.81 21.96 -7.65
CA ASP A 549 37.82 22.88 -7.11
C ASP A 549 38.86 22.15 -6.25
N LEU A 550 38.43 21.12 -5.52
CA LEU A 550 39.28 20.20 -4.76
C LEU A 550 39.94 19.12 -5.63
N ARG A 551 39.69 19.13 -6.95
CA ARG A 551 40.19 18.14 -7.93
C ARG A 551 39.77 16.71 -7.62
N ILE A 552 38.59 16.54 -7.03
CA ILE A 552 38.00 15.22 -6.78
C ILE A 552 37.68 14.55 -8.14
N PRO A 553 38.18 13.33 -8.41
CA PRO A 553 37.94 12.63 -9.65
C PRO A 553 36.45 12.36 -9.91
N LYS A 554 36.07 12.36 -11.19
CA LYS A 554 34.74 11.89 -11.61
C LYS A 554 34.55 10.42 -11.23
N GLY A 555 33.32 10.04 -10.95
CA GLY A 555 32.95 8.72 -10.41
C GLY A 555 33.00 8.61 -8.89
N THR A 556 33.64 9.55 -8.18
CA THR A 556 33.58 9.63 -6.71
C THR A 556 32.17 9.96 -6.22
N VAL A 557 31.77 9.38 -5.09
CA VAL A 557 30.50 9.71 -4.43
C VAL A 557 30.53 11.12 -3.84
N LEU A 558 29.47 11.89 -4.05
CA LEU A 558 29.21 13.11 -3.30
C LEU A 558 27.94 12.89 -2.49
N VAL A 559 28.05 12.96 -1.16
CA VAL A 559 26.92 12.71 -0.28
C VAL A 559 26.27 14.02 0.13
N ILE A 560 24.96 14.16 -0.05
CA ILE A 560 24.20 15.21 0.62
C ILE A 560 23.87 14.78 2.04
N ASP A 561 24.19 15.65 2.99
CA ASP A 561 23.88 15.49 4.42
C ASP A 561 22.42 15.88 4.66
N ILE A 562 21.47 14.94 4.74
CA ILE A 562 20.06 15.25 5.05
C ILE A 562 19.86 15.02 6.55
N GLU A 563 19.99 16.09 7.33
CA GLU A 563 19.93 16.06 8.78
C GLU A 563 18.52 15.64 9.31
N PRO A 564 18.45 14.98 10.48
CA PRO A 564 17.18 14.69 11.15
C PRO A 564 16.43 15.97 11.56
N PRO A 565 15.09 15.88 11.81
CA PRO A 565 14.32 17.00 12.32
C PRO A 565 14.89 17.54 13.65
N GLY A 566 15.08 18.86 13.72
CA GLY A 566 15.68 19.53 14.89
C GLY A 566 15.26 21.00 15.00
N ALA A 567 15.90 21.73 15.92
CA ALA A 567 15.59 23.15 16.16
C ALA A 567 15.90 24.06 14.95
N TRP A 568 16.77 23.60 14.04
CA TRP A 568 17.27 24.37 12.90
C TRP A 568 17.02 23.68 11.54
N CYS A 569 16.76 22.38 11.55
CA CYS A 569 16.45 21.58 10.37
C CYS A 569 15.01 21.05 10.45
N SER A 570 14.25 21.19 9.37
CA SER A 570 12.89 20.63 9.32
C SER A 570 12.88 19.11 9.18
N GLY A 571 13.99 18.53 8.71
CA GLY A 571 14.08 17.13 8.28
C GLY A 571 13.12 16.81 7.12
N ALA A 572 12.57 17.84 6.46
CA ALA A 572 11.60 17.69 5.39
C ALA A 572 12.31 17.47 4.06
N VAL A 573 12.20 16.26 3.53
CA VAL A 573 12.69 15.88 2.20
C VAL A 573 11.55 15.31 1.38
N ASP A 574 11.52 15.58 0.07
CA ASP A 574 10.57 15.02 -0.88
C ASP A 574 11.25 14.27 -2.04
N ALA A 575 10.45 13.53 -2.81
CA ALA A 575 10.94 12.74 -3.93
C ALA A 575 11.61 13.62 -5.00
N ALA A 576 10.99 14.76 -5.31
CA ALA A 576 11.47 15.69 -6.32
C ALA A 576 12.88 16.21 -5.98
N PHE A 577 13.16 16.50 -4.71
CA PHE A 577 14.49 16.90 -4.25
C PHE A 577 15.54 15.81 -4.50
N ILE A 578 15.22 14.55 -4.15
CA ILE A 578 16.09 13.39 -4.38
C ILE A 578 16.41 13.25 -5.88
N GLU A 579 15.40 13.35 -6.74
CA GLU A 579 15.57 13.31 -8.19
C GLU A 579 16.43 14.47 -8.71
N GLY A 580 16.22 15.67 -8.18
CA GLY A 580 17.01 16.85 -8.52
C GLY A 580 18.49 16.68 -8.16
N TRP A 581 18.78 16.25 -6.93
CA TRP A 581 20.15 15.97 -6.48
C TRP A 581 20.81 14.89 -7.34
N TYR A 582 20.08 13.81 -7.62
CA TYR A 582 20.53 12.75 -8.52
C TYR A 582 21.00 13.32 -9.86
N ASP A 583 20.17 14.13 -10.54
CA ASP A 583 20.52 14.70 -11.85
C ASP A 583 21.67 15.71 -11.76
N GLY A 584 21.71 16.55 -10.72
CA GLY A 584 22.76 17.55 -10.53
C GLY A 584 24.15 16.90 -10.35
N VAL A 585 24.24 15.85 -9.53
CA VAL A 585 25.50 15.16 -9.24
C VAL A 585 25.90 14.22 -10.37
N SER A 586 24.97 13.40 -10.87
CA SER A 586 25.25 12.44 -11.95
C SER A 586 25.53 13.13 -13.29
N GLY A 587 24.82 14.23 -13.59
CA GLY A 587 25.05 15.06 -14.77
C GLY A 587 26.45 15.71 -14.78
N ALA A 588 27.03 15.94 -13.59
CA ALA A 588 28.40 16.40 -13.45
C ALA A 588 29.44 15.27 -13.47
N GLY A 589 29.02 14.00 -13.61
CA GLY A 589 29.90 12.83 -13.68
C GLY A 589 30.37 12.29 -12.32
N TYR A 590 29.73 12.67 -11.22
CA TYR A 590 29.96 12.09 -9.88
C TYR A 590 28.88 11.07 -9.52
N ALA A 591 29.10 10.26 -8.48
CA ALA A 591 28.09 9.33 -7.98
C ALA A 591 27.22 10.01 -6.91
N PRO A 592 25.88 10.04 -7.06
CA PRO A 592 24.99 10.59 -6.04
C PRO A 592 24.99 9.75 -4.76
N GLY A 593 25.20 10.38 -3.61
CA GLY A 593 25.06 9.78 -2.29
C GLY A 593 24.07 10.55 -1.41
N TYR A 594 23.44 9.87 -0.46
CA TYR A 594 22.48 10.45 0.48
C TYR A 594 22.75 9.93 1.89
N TYR A 595 23.01 10.86 2.81
CA TYR A 595 23.00 10.59 4.24
C TYR A 595 21.61 10.91 4.79
N GLY A 596 21.01 10.01 5.58
CA GLY A 596 19.66 10.20 6.11
C GLY A 596 19.16 9.05 6.99
N ASP A 597 17.97 9.20 7.56
CA ASP A 597 17.34 8.16 8.38
C ASP A 597 16.93 6.98 7.49
N GLY A 598 17.76 5.94 7.45
CA GLY A 598 17.52 4.74 6.67
C GLY A 598 16.31 3.92 7.13
N THR A 599 15.52 4.34 8.12
CA THR A 599 14.33 3.60 8.56
C THR A 599 13.18 3.72 7.55
N SER A 600 12.53 2.61 7.20
CA SER A 600 11.48 2.59 6.15
C SER A 600 10.29 3.53 6.37
N TRP A 601 9.98 3.86 7.62
CA TRP A 601 8.88 4.76 7.98
C TRP A 601 9.32 6.21 8.20
N SER A 602 10.61 6.52 7.99
CA SER A 602 11.12 7.87 8.13
C SER A 602 10.66 8.76 6.97
N THR A 603 10.76 10.08 7.16
CA THR A 603 10.52 11.06 6.09
C THR A 603 11.44 10.80 4.90
N PHE A 604 12.72 10.53 5.17
CA PHE A 604 13.71 10.21 4.15
C PHE A 604 13.39 8.90 3.42
N GLY A 605 13.09 7.82 4.13
CA GLY A 605 12.72 6.53 3.54
C GLY A 605 11.49 6.64 2.65
N SER A 606 10.48 7.41 3.08
CA SER A 606 9.27 7.67 2.29
C SER A 606 9.56 8.47 1.01
N ALA A 607 10.33 9.55 1.11
CA ALA A 607 10.73 10.38 -0.03
C ALA A 607 11.58 9.58 -1.02
N TRP A 608 12.53 8.81 -0.51
CA TRP A 608 13.39 7.93 -1.30
C TRP A 608 12.57 6.92 -2.09
N CYS A 609 11.64 6.22 -1.44
CA CYS A 609 10.83 5.23 -2.12
C CYS A 609 9.85 5.83 -3.13
N ALA A 610 9.36 7.05 -2.90
CA ALA A 610 8.59 7.78 -3.89
C ALA A 610 9.46 8.16 -5.11
N ALA A 611 10.69 8.66 -4.90
CA ALA A 611 11.62 8.98 -5.98
C ALA A 611 12.02 7.74 -6.79
N VAL A 612 12.29 6.61 -6.14
CA VAL A 612 12.62 5.34 -6.80
C VAL A 612 11.43 4.76 -7.56
N ALA A 613 10.21 4.97 -7.07
CA ALA A 613 9.00 4.56 -7.79
C ALA A 613 8.82 5.34 -9.10
N ASP A 614 9.18 6.64 -9.12
CA ASP A 614 9.15 7.46 -10.33
C ASP A 614 10.37 7.20 -11.25
N ARG A 615 11.56 7.07 -10.65
CA ARG A 615 12.86 6.92 -11.33
C ARG A 615 13.66 5.74 -10.77
N PRO A 616 13.40 4.50 -11.23
CA PRO A 616 14.07 3.30 -10.74
C PRO A 616 15.61 3.34 -10.88
N GLU A 617 16.14 4.09 -11.84
CA GLU A 617 17.59 4.27 -12.01
C GLU A 617 18.26 4.95 -10.81
N ALA A 618 17.54 5.77 -10.04
CA ALA A 618 18.07 6.41 -8.84
C ALA A 618 18.48 5.39 -7.77
N ALA A 619 17.79 4.25 -7.68
CA ALA A 619 18.09 3.20 -6.71
C ALA A 619 19.45 2.51 -6.96
N PHE A 620 19.84 2.37 -8.22
CA PHE A 620 21.07 1.68 -8.63
C PHE A 620 22.22 2.65 -8.93
N GLY A 621 21.89 3.85 -9.39
CA GLY A 621 22.86 4.90 -9.71
C GLY A 621 23.32 5.70 -8.50
N SER A 622 22.76 5.47 -7.32
CA SER A 622 23.10 6.21 -6.09
C SER A 622 23.54 5.30 -4.95
N TYR A 623 23.94 5.91 -3.83
CA TYR A 623 24.37 5.24 -2.61
C TYR A 623 23.68 5.85 -1.37
N LEU A 624 23.32 5.00 -0.41
CA LEU A 624 22.71 5.41 0.86
C LEU A 624 23.70 5.24 2.02
N TRP A 625 23.70 6.22 2.92
CA TRP A 625 24.42 6.23 4.18
C TRP A 625 23.40 6.46 5.30
N SER A 626 23.07 5.42 6.05
CA SER A 626 22.09 5.52 7.15
C SER A 626 22.76 6.02 8.41
N PHE A 627 22.10 6.88 9.19
CA PHE A 627 22.47 7.14 10.59
C PHE A 627 21.70 6.26 11.59
N GLU A 628 20.83 5.38 11.12
CA GLU A 628 20.09 4.44 11.96
C GLU A 628 20.43 2.96 11.65
N PRO A 629 20.46 2.08 12.66
CA PRO A 629 20.26 2.40 14.08
C PRO A 629 21.49 3.12 14.67
N SER A 630 21.27 4.19 15.45
CA SER A 630 22.34 4.81 16.22
C SER A 630 22.58 4.01 17.51
N LEU A 631 23.78 3.47 17.66
CA LEU A 631 24.18 2.66 18.82
C LEU A 631 24.69 3.52 19.97
N LEU A 632 24.64 2.94 21.17
CA LEU A 632 25.23 3.50 22.38
C LEU A 632 26.50 2.74 22.73
N GLY A 633 27.59 3.45 23.02
CA GLY A 633 28.84 2.84 23.49
C GLY A 633 30.07 3.44 22.82
N SER A 634 31.24 2.89 23.15
CA SER A 634 32.52 3.26 22.54
C SER A 634 33.05 2.09 21.72
N TYR A 635 33.30 2.33 20.45
CA TYR A 635 33.73 1.32 19.50
C TYR A 635 35.09 1.70 18.92
N THR A 636 35.99 0.72 18.88
CA THR A 636 37.26 0.80 18.15
C THR A 636 37.10 0.08 16.81
N LYS A 637 38.05 0.24 15.90
CA LYS A 637 38.09 -0.56 14.65
C LYS A 637 38.01 -2.06 14.92
N ALA A 638 38.66 -2.54 15.97
CA ALA A 638 38.69 -3.96 16.33
C ALA A 638 37.39 -4.47 16.96
N THR A 639 36.55 -3.56 17.45
CA THR A 639 35.31 -3.89 18.18
C THR A 639 34.08 -3.31 17.49
N ALA A 640 34.21 -2.83 16.25
CA ALA A 640 33.11 -2.30 15.46
C ALA A 640 31.95 -3.31 15.38
N PRO A 641 30.69 -2.84 15.29
CA PRO A 641 29.56 -3.74 15.11
C PRO A 641 29.65 -4.49 13.78
N GLY A 642 28.77 -5.47 13.56
CA GLY A 642 28.57 -5.99 12.21
C GLY A 642 27.69 -5.04 11.40
N PHE A 643 28.01 -4.84 10.13
CA PHE A 643 27.28 -3.95 9.22
C PHE A 643 25.78 -4.26 9.16
N SER A 644 24.95 -3.43 9.80
CA SER A 644 23.51 -3.63 9.89
C SER A 644 22.71 -2.30 9.97
N PRO A 645 22.86 -1.39 8.98
CA PRO A 645 22.02 -0.19 8.90
C PRO A 645 20.55 -0.53 8.66
N ASN A 646 19.66 0.32 9.19
CA ASN A 646 18.24 0.33 8.84
C ASN A 646 18.07 0.55 7.33
N GLN A 647 17.01 -0.05 6.77
CA GLN A 647 16.72 -0.01 5.33
C GLN A 647 15.45 0.78 5.02
N VAL A 648 15.51 1.59 3.95
CA VAL A 648 14.46 2.54 3.52
C VAL A 648 13.15 1.90 3.08
N GLY A 649 13.06 0.56 3.03
CA GLY A 649 11.82 -0.17 2.77
C GLY A 649 11.50 -0.44 1.30
N CYS A 650 12.35 0.03 0.37
CA CYS A 650 12.28 -0.26 -1.07
C CYS A 650 13.70 -0.45 -1.64
N ALA A 651 13.84 -0.49 -2.97
CA ALA A 651 15.15 -0.61 -3.61
C ALA A 651 16.05 0.59 -3.28
N GLY A 652 17.29 0.31 -2.89
CA GLY A 652 18.29 1.31 -2.58
C GLY A 652 19.63 0.66 -2.28
N ASN A 653 20.71 1.32 -2.65
CA ASN A 653 22.05 0.80 -2.46
C ASN A 653 22.62 1.27 -1.12
N MET A 654 22.17 0.65 -0.04
CA MET A 654 22.74 0.88 1.29
C MET A 654 24.21 0.46 1.30
N ALA A 655 25.08 1.43 1.56
CA ALA A 655 26.52 1.30 1.36
C ALA A 655 27.35 1.91 2.48
N ALA A 656 26.77 2.73 3.36
CA ALA A 656 27.43 3.20 4.57
C ALA A 656 26.45 3.26 5.76
N TRP A 657 27.00 3.26 6.96
CA TRP A 657 26.27 3.34 8.21
C TRP A 657 27.07 4.14 9.23
N GLN A 658 26.53 5.27 9.68
CA GLN A 658 26.98 5.96 10.88
C GLN A 658 26.31 5.30 12.07
N TYR A 659 27.07 4.52 12.83
CA TYR A 659 26.51 3.69 13.90
C TYR A 659 26.73 4.29 15.28
N VAL A 660 27.59 5.30 15.44
CA VAL A 660 27.72 6.10 16.67
C VAL A 660 27.93 7.56 16.33
N LEU A 661 27.12 8.41 16.96
CA LEU A 661 27.36 9.85 17.08
C LEU A 661 28.24 10.12 18.32
N SER A 662 29.34 10.85 18.15
CA SER A 662 30.30 11.18 19.23
C SER A 662 29.69 12.12 20.26
N THR A 663 28.77 13.01 19.85
CA THR A 663 28.17 14.03 20.73
C THR A 663 29.20 14.91 21.46
N GLY A 664 30.35 15.20 20.83
CA GLY A 664 31.41 16.03 21.41
C GLY A 664 32.44 15.28 22.26
N SER A 665 32.60 13.97 22.05
CA SER A 665 33.58 13.13 22.75
C SER A 665 35.02 13.44 22.32
N THR A 666 36.01 12.71 22.86
CA THR A 666 37.43 12.87 22.48
C THR A 666 38.01 11.49 22.12
N PRO A 667 38.40 11.24 20.85
CA PRO A 667 38.33 12.15 19.71
C PRO A 667 36.89 12.51 19.31
N ASP A 668 36.69 13.75 18.86
CA ASP A 668 35.36 14.26 18.45
C ASP A 668 35.05 13.86 17.00
N VAL A 669 34.71 12.59 16.82
CA VAL A 669 34.41 11.96 15.52
C VAL A 669 33.23 11.01 15.62
N ASP A 670 32.39 10.98 14.60
CA ASP A 670 31.35 9.96 14.47
C ASP A 670 31.96 8.68 13.89
N SER A 671 31.38 7.53 14.21
CA SER A 671 31.94 6.23 13.81
C SER A 671 31.10 5.58 12.73
N ASP A 672 31.78 5.13 11.68
CA ASP A 672 31.16 4.67 10.46
C ASP A 672 31.68 3.32 9.98
N GLU A 673 30.82 2.64 9.23
CA GLU A 673 31.20 1.55 8.37
C GLU A 673 30.75 1.83 6.93
N ALA A 674 31.56 1.42 5.96
CA ALA A 674 31.21 1.51 4.54
C ALA A 674 31.55 0.24 3.80
N LEU A 675 30.73 -0.11 2.82
CA LEU A 675 31.03 -1.19 1.88
C LEU A 675 31.99 -0.65 0.82
N SER A 676 33.01 -1.43 0.46
CA SER A 676 34.04 -1.04 -0.52
C SER A 676 33.52 -0.75 -1.94
N LYS A 677 32.25 -1.03 -2.21
CA LYS A 677 31.55 -0.64 -3.43
C LYS A 677 31.16 0.85 -3.45
N LEU A 678 31.20 1.52 -2.30
CA LEU A 678 31.02 2.97 -2.19
C LEU A 678 32.24 3.66 -2.83
N PRO A 679 32.08 4.50 -3.87
CA PRO A 679 33.20 5.05 -4.60
C PRO A 679 33.83 6.24 -3.86
N LEU A 680 34.53 5.92 -2.78
CA LEU A 680 35.33 6.86 -1.98
C LEU A 680 36.46 7.49 -2.82
N TRP A 681 36.91 8.67 -2.43
CA TRP A 681 38.08 9.32 -3.04
C TRP A 681 39.37 8.85 -2.38
N TYR A 682 40.28 8.21 -3.14
CA TYR A 682 41.62 7.86 -2.67
C TYR A 682 42.65 8.78 -3.36
N PRO A 683 43.12 9.85 -2.69
CA PRO A 683 44.01 10.86 -3.27
C PRO A 683 45.47 10.43 -3.47
#